data_AF-A0A957G4Y6-F1
#
_entry.id   AF-A0A957G4Y6-F1
#
_cell.length_a   1.000
_cell.length_b   1.000
_cell.length_c   1.000
_cell.angle_alpha   90.00
_cell.angle_beta   90.00
_cell.angle_gamma   90.00
#
_symmetry.space_group_name_H-M   'P 1'
#
loop_
_entity.id
_entity.type
_entity.pdbx_description
1 polymer ?
#
loop_
_entity_poly.entity_id
_entity_poly.type
_entity_poly.pdbx_seq_one_letter_code
_entity_poly.pdbx_strand_id
1 'polypeptide(L)'
;DGNESVIGNLAVLRANGAIFPDWGNEELTNTAITSLLIHDINRDNRPEIIIGTRSGEIVTLSLDRRIYWQTNIENGVEFLVGLDNGGNGRAALMAGNQTQQLRLISNKGAQSIPVTYFQDIVDIQPLVATGGLKTHLAVAIEDGGIRGLDDFGRSLWQYDLQADPLFAIPAGSNSFVVATDNDQLIRLATNGGENQANELWHIDDLGRISAVFWGDLDGDGWDDVAIGNRDGRLFLYGSDGRTRWGDLTLPSEVTFVRGMRRAANAPPELLVVTGNGFVTHFRAQANRPPLLVKPKVIVNNGQYSISVEAINVEENEAVQVTLELFNPVSGQWTVHSRQSSRNDPLLWQLNPNDLASAGVRYRFHYDDGTNQGRVEPAPGPAPELSPTSPNYLPMAIILGIMAVIAGGYVLRATRTLDARVARFYRRLKSNPAATMDLLEVAYNISGGSPDYLLNLSSRARAENNRLVASLADGLYLLADRPGAGLEIIESALQEGLAQGERWHKLATWHDFIAVSHALFKAPSITEITLLRPRYLTMLERRETPINQGASIGALEKPLNNLRDSERVELFEDRFVYLNAATTSLRELIQKLTWYPTSIEADILLALAERWSGLIEAEIEGLRGQARLVISLATQRVIPTDEATIVLEISNEGKAPAEQVQVELVPDPAYEVIRQPDLIPLLPAGRTRKANAIIRPLVADRFRLSSHISYSDRVEELRTIPFGDMVHLLTPVRDFSPVLNPYAPGTPLRRHSPLFYGREDIFNFITESASRRDQQQILILVGQRRTGKTSTLLRLGNHLPDDLVPVYIDCQSLGVVEGMGALFHDIAWLISDALLEKGIELPVPDMPIWQENPTNYFQRQFIPQALASLPDNARLLLVFDEFEAFEDLVKRDILPPTLFPYLRHLMQHGRRLNFVFVGTRRLEEMTSSYWSVLFNIALYKQIGFLNPEAAHR
;
A
#
# COMPACT_ATOMS: atom_id res chain seq x y z
N ASP A 1 8.56 7.04 39.18
CA ASP A 1 8.93 5.84 38.40
C ASP A 1 7.96 4.69 38.66
N GLY A 2 6.69 4.89 38.29
CA GLY A 2 5.62 3.90 38.47
C GLY A 2 5.09 3.47 37.12
N ASN A 3 5.62 2.36 36.61
CA ASN A 3 5.17 1.69 35.39
C ASN A 3 3.81 1.01 35.66
N GLU A 4 2.76 1.80 35.98
CA GLU A 4 1.40 1.27 35.95
C GLU A 4 1.08 0.99 34.48
N SER A 5 1.06 -0.30 34.12
CA SER A 5 0.44 -0.73 32.87
C SER A 5 -1.03 -0.34 32.95
N VAL A 6 -1.41 0.78 32.34
CA VAL A 6 -2.82 1.13 32.17
C VAL A 6 -3.37 0.15 31.14
N ILE A 7 -4.04 -0.89 31.64
CA ILE A 7 -4.66 -1.95 30.84
C ILE A 7 -6.10 -1.52 30.53
N GLY A 8 -6.50 -1.59 29.26
CA GLY A 8 -7.88 -1.37 28.86
C GLY A 8 -8.73 -2.62 29.07
N ASN A 9 -9.71 -2.55 29.96
CA ASN A 9 -10.73 -3.58 30.13
C ASN A 9 -12.02 -3.18 29.41
N LEU A 10 -12.62 -4.11 28.66
CA LEU A 10 -13.90 -3.91 27.99
C LEU A 10 -14.92 -4.92 28.49
N ALA A 11 -16.10 -4.41 28.89
CA ALA A 11 -17.25 -5.22 29.30
C ALA A 11 -18.44 -4.93 28.38
N VAL A 12 -19.11 -5.97 27.90
CA VAL A 12 -20.34 -5.86 27.14
C VAL A 12 -21.51 -6.22 28.04
N LEU A 13 -22.52 -5.36 28.12
CA LEU A 13 -23.70 -5.56 28.96
C LEU A 13 -24.94 -5.84 28.10
N ARG A 14 -25.78 -6.76 28.57
CA ARG A 14 -27.15 -6.93 28.10
C ARG A 14 -27.99 -5.74 28.55
N ALA A 15 -29.11 -5.50 27.85
CA ALA A 15 -30.04 -4.42 28.18
C ALA A 15 -30.61 -4.48 29.62
N ASN A 16 -30.56 -5.64 30.27
CA ASN A 16 -30.95 -5.81 31.67
C ASN A 16 -29.80 -5.61 32.67
N GLY A 17 -28.65 -5.09 32.21
CA GLY A 17 -27.46 -4.82 33.03
C GLY A 17 -26.57 -6.03 33.32
N ALA A 18 -26.94 -7.24 32.90
CA ALA A 18 -26.10 -8.42 33.08
C ALA A 18 -24.93 -8.42 32.08
N ILE A 19 -23.75 -8.85 32.50
CA ILE A 19 -22.59 -9.02 31.60
C ILE A 19 -22.92 -10.06 30.53
N PHE A 20 -22.55 -9.76 29.28
CA PHE A 20 -22.71 -10.66 28.16
C PHE A 20 -21.79 -11.88 28.37
N PRO A 21 -22.26 -13.13 28.08
CA PRO A 21 -21.41 -14.32 28.16
C PRO A 21 -20.11 -14.10 27.39
N ASP A 22 -19.00 -14.67 27.88
CA ASP A 22 -17.65 -14.56 27.29
C ASP A 22 -16.98 -13.18 27.41
N TRP A 23 -17.66 -12.13 27.94
CA TRP A 23 -17.08 -10.80 28.18
C TRP A 23 -16.74 -10.50 29.65
N GLY A 24 -16.46 -11.55 30.44
CA GLY A 24 -16.02 -11.40 31.83
C GLY A 24 -14.53 -11.01 31.92
N ASN A 25 -14.20 -10.12 32.88
CA ASN A 25 -12.88 -9.57 33.27
C ASN A 25 -11.63 -10.34 32.79
N GLU A 26 -11.33 -10.29 31.49
CA GLU A 26 -10.12 -10.85 30.88
C GLU A 26 -9.49 -9.77 30.02
N GLU A 27 -8.16 -9.71 30.08
CA GLU A 27 -7.34 -8.71 29.39
C GLU A 27 -7.44 -8.90 27.87
N LEU A 28 -7.88 -7.86 27.16
CA LEU A 28 -8.04 -7.88 25.70
C LEU A 28 -6.83 -7.27 24.97
N THR A 29 -6.18 -6.28 25.57
CA THR A 29 -5.05 -5.56 24.96
C THR A 29 -4.03 -5.21 26.03
N ASN A 30 -2.76 -5.14 25.64
CA ASN A 30 -1.65 -4.81 26.56
C ASN A 30 -1.50 -3.30 26.81
N THR A 31 -2.40 -2.48 26.27
CA THR A 31 -2.34 -1.02 26.33
C THR A 31 -3.73 -0.42 26.61
N ALA A 32 -3.79 0.88 26.88
CA ALA A 32 -5.05 1.55 27.17
C ALA A 32 -5.93 1.65 25.92
N ILE A 33 -7.21 1.32 26.06
CA ILE A 33 -8.24 1.56 25.03
C ILE A 33 -8.50 3.07 24.98
N THR A 34 -8.30 3.67 23.81
CA THR A 34 -8.45 5.12 23.58
C THR A 34 -9.67 5.45 22.73
N SER A 35 -10.15 4.49 21.94
CA SER A 35 -11.37 4.65 21.13
C SER A 35 -12.13 3.33 21.00
N LEU A 36 -13.45 3.42 20.85
CA LEU A 36 -14.35 2.28 20.72
C LEU A 36 -15.43 2.60 19.69
N LEU A 37 -15.63 1.70 18.75
CA LEU A 37 -16.65 1.82 17.70
C LEU A 37 -17.44 0.51 17.60
N ILE A 38 -18.76 0.63 17.52
CA ILE A 38 -19.66 -0.49 17.23
C ILE A 38 -20.15 -0.30 15.79
N HIS A 39 -19.69 -1.12 14.87
CA HIS A 39 -19.96 -0.96 13.45
C HIS A 39 -20.03 -2.30 12.73
N ASP A 40 -20.98 -2.44 11.81
CA ASP A 40 -21.18 -3.64 11.00
C ASP A 40 -20.23 -3.60 9.80
N ILE A 41 -18.98 -4.01 10.02
CA ILE A 41 -17.90 -3.82 9.06
C ILE A 41 -17.99 -4.79 7.87
N ASN A 42 -18.62 -5.95 8.09
CA ASN A 42 -18.83 -6.99 7.09
C ASN A 42 -20.23 -6.96 6.45
N ARG A 43 -21.12 -6.07 6.93
CA ARG A 43 -22.49 -5.86 6.47
C ARG A 43 -23.43 -7.05 6.71
N ASP A 44 -23.14 -7.90 7.69
CA ASP A 44 -23.93 -9.09 8.00
C ASP A 44 -25.15 -8.80 8.90
N ASN A 45 -25.37 -7.51 9.19
CA ASN A 45 -26.38 -6.98 10.10
C ASN A 45 -26.17 -7.45 11.55
N ARG A 46 -24.91 -7.58 11.95
CA ARG A 46 -24.42 -7.72 13.33
C ARG A 46 -23.18 -6.86 13.46
N PRO A 47 -23.20 -5.84 14.32
CA PRO A 47 -22.04 -4.99 14.46
C PRO A 47 -20.92 -5.70 15.20
N GLU A 48 -19.70 -5.53 14.70
CA GLU A 48 -18.47 -5.83 15.41
C GLU A 48 -18.13 -4.73 16.42
N ILE A 49 -17.32 -5.10 17.41
CA ILE A 49 -16.71 -4.19 18.36
C ILE A 49 -15.29 -3.91 17.91
N ILE A 50 -15.02 -2.67 17.54
CA ILE A 50 -13.73 -2.21 17.05
C ILE A 50 -13.09 -1.38 18.14
N ILE A 51 -11.88 -1.76 18.53
CA ILE A 51 -11.14 -1.15 19.63
C ILE A 51 -9.90 -0.50 19.04
N GLY A 52 -9.66 0.76 19.40
CA GLY A 52 -8.41 1.47 19.13
C GLY A 52 -7.65 1.70 20.42
N THR A 53 -6.33 1.57 20.36
CA THR A 53 -5.47 1.61 21.55
C THR A 53 -4.45 2.75 21.48
N ARG A 54 -3.87 3.09 22.65
CA ARG A 54 -2.79 4.08 22.76
C ARG A 54 -1.53 3.72 21.97
N SER A 55 -1.26 2.44 21.72
CA SER A 55 -0.11 2.01 20.91
C SER A 55 -0.35 2.07 19.40
N GLY A 56 -1.56 2.42 18.94
CA GLY A 56 -1.92 2.44 17.52
C GLY A 56 -2.57 1.13 17.03
N GLU A 57 -2.71 0.14 17.91
CA GLU A 57 -3.34 -1.14 17.58
C GLU A 57 -4.86 -0.98 17.47
N ILE A 58 -5.42 -1.59 16.43
CA ILE A 58 -6.85 -1.69 16.15
C ILE A 58 -7.23 -3.16 16.10
N VAL A 59 -8.18 -3.54 16.95
CA VAL A 59 -8.68 -4.91 17.06
C VAL A 59 -10.16 -4.92 16.73
N THR A 60 -10.57 -5.70 15.73
CA THR A 60 -11.97 -5.90 15.38
C THR A 60 -12.45 -7.24 15.93
N LEU A 61 -13.44 -7.20 16.83
CA LEU A 61 -13.96 -8.35 17.56
C LEU A 61 -15.41 -8.60 17.19
N SER A 62 -15.77 -9.86 17.03
CA SER A 62 -17.17 -10.28 17.06
C SER A 62 -17.74 -10.24 18.49
N LEU A 63 -19.08 -10.32 18.60
CA LEU A 63 -19.76 -10.37 19.90
C LEU A 63 -19.42 -11.60 20.75
N ASP A 64 -18.84 -12.65 20.16
CA ASP A 64 -18.31 -13.84 20.85
C ASP A 64 -16.78 -13.79 21.04
N ARG A 65 -16.17 -12.59 20.98
CA ARG A 65 -14.73 -12.33 21.19
C ARG A 65 -13.77 -12.98 20.18
N ARG A 66 -14.25 -13.42 19.01
CA ARG A 66 -13.33 -13.85 17.94
C ARG A 66 -12.74 -12.61 17.28
N ILE A 67 -11.43 -12.62 17.10
CA ILE A 67 -10.73 -11.59 16.33
C ILE A 67 -11.07 -11.81 14.86
N TYR A 68 -11.69 -10.80 14.24
CA TYR A 68 -11.96 -10.79 12.82
C TYR A 68 -10.70 -10.41 12.03
N TRP A 69 -10.03 -9.35 12.45
CA TRP A 69 -8.68 -8.98 12.04
C TRP A 69 -8.08 -8.00 13.05
N GLN A 70 -6.77 -7.80 12.96
CA GLN A 70 -6.00 -6.88 13.78
C GLN A 70 -4.96 -6.16 12.93
N THR A 71 -4.78 -4.86 13.17
CA THR A 71 -3.83 -4.02 12.43
C THR A 71 -3.25 -2.95 13.35
N ASN A 72 -2.14 -2.31 12.99
CA ASN A 72 -1.53 -1.26 13.81
C ASN A 72 -1.17 -0.06 12.94
N ILE A 73 -1.74 1.12 13.25
CA ILE A 73 -1.53 2.36 12.49
C ILE A 73 -0.41 3.25 13.05
N GLU A 74 0.23 2.82 14.14
CA GLU A 74 1.23 3.56 14.92
C GLU A 74 0.66 4.84 15.56
N ASN A 75 1.37 5.45 16.52
CA ASN A 75 1.02 6.75 17.13
C ASN A 75 -0.37 6.85 17.78
N GLY A 76 -0.95 5.74 18.26
CA GLY A 76 -2.23 5.74 18.98
C GLY A 76 -3.46 5.90 18.10
N VAL A 77 -4.62 5.50 18.61
CA VAL A 77 -5.91 5.58 17.90
C VAL A 77 -6.94 6.30 18.75
N GLU A 78 -7.12 7.59 18.48
CA GLU A 78 -8.06 8.45 19.23
C GLU A 78 -9.37 8.63 18.48
N PHE A 79 -9.34 8.53 17.15
CA PHE A 79 -10.52 8.57 16.31
C PHE A 79 -10.77 7.21 15.66
N LEU A 80 -12.02 6.73 15.76
CA LEU A 80 -12.52 5.57 15.03
C LEU A 80 -13.91 5.92 14.46
N VAL A 81 -14.01 5.96 13.14
CA VAL A 81 -15.24 6.32 12.42
C VAL A 81 -15.58 5.24 11.40
N GLY A 82 -16.80 4.68 11.49
CA GLY A 82 -17.31 3.72 10.51
C GLY A 82 -17.81 4.40 9.24
N LEU A 83 -17.59 3.79 8.08
CA LEU A 83 -17.96 4.34 6.77
C LEU A 83 -19.07 3.51 6.12
N ASP A 84 -20.29 4.05 6.11
CA ASP A 84 -21.47 3.36 5.57
C ASP A 84 -21.64 3.48 4.04
N ASN A 85 -20.71 4.12 3.33
CA ASN A 85 -20.96 4.61 1.97
C ASN A 85 -20.93 3.51 0.88
N GLY A 86 -22.11 3.19 0.36
CA GLY A 86 -22.53 3.69 -0.97
C GLY A 86 -21.78 3.24 -2.23
N GLY A 87 -21.70 1.93 -2.52
CA GLY A 87 -21.69 1.42 -3.91
C GLY A 87 -20.36 0.90 -4.49
N ASN A 88 -19.22 1.19 -3.88
CA ASN A 88 -17.88 0.74 -4.30
C ASN A 88 -17.13 -0.06 -3.20
N GLY A 89 -17.52 0.10 -1.93
CA GLY A 89 -17.21 -0.78 -0.78
C GLY A 89 -15.73 -1.05 -0.53
N ARG A 90 -14.89 -0.01 -0.58
CA ARG A 90 -13.43 -0.15 -0.53
C ARG A 90 -12.79 0.16 0.82
N ALA A 91 -13.23 1.23 1.48
CA ALA A 91 -12.88 1.55 2.86
C ALA A 91 -14.08 1.28 3.77
N ALA A 92 -13.84 0.71 4.95
CA ALA A 92 -14.90 0.35 5.90
C ALA A 92 -14.86 1.20 7.18
N LEU A 93 -13.67 1.72 7.54
CA LEU A 93 -13.52 2.66 8.64
C LEU A 93 -12.36 3.62 8.39
N MET A 94 -12.39 4.74 9.11
CA MET A 94 -11.27 5.66 9.27
C MET A 94 -10.77 5.58 10.71
N ALA A 95 -9.47 5.50 10.87
CA ALA A 95 -8.79 5.56 12.15
C ALA A 95 -7.75 6.68 12.14
N GLY A 96 -7.53 7.32 13.26
CA GLY A 96 -6.52 8.37 13.35
C GLY A 96 -6.18 8.78 14.77
N ASN A 97 -5.26 9.72 14.86
CA ASN A 97 -4.83 10.35 16.10
C ASN A 97 -4.97 11.87 16.00
N GLN A 98 -5.01 12.55 17.15
CA GLN A 98 -4.96 14.00 17.25
C GLN A 98 -3.62 14.53 16.74
N THR A 99 -2.55 13.72 16.82
CA THR A 99 -1.21 14.01 16.28
C THR A 99 -1.12 13.88 14.74
N GLN A 100 -2.17 14.34 14.05
CA GLN A 100 -2.13 14.71 12.65
C GLN A 100 -2.18 13.57 11.62
N GLN A 101 -2.44 12.32 12.00
CA GLN A 101 -2.49 11.19 11.05
C GLN A 101 -3.87 10.55 10.97
N LEU A 102 -4.37 10.39 9.74
CA LEU A 102 -5.54 9.59 9.41
C LEU A 102 -5.19 8.44 8.48
N ARG A 103 -5.78 7.28 8.71
CA ARG A 103 -5.71 6.11 7.83
C ARG A 103 -7.10 5.57 7.56
N LEU A 104 -7.36 5.29 6.29
CA LEU A 104 -8.51 4.49 5.90
C LEU A 104 -8.14 3.01 6.04
N ILE A 105 -9.10 2.23 6.52
CA ILE A 105 -8.95 0.81 6.77
C ILE A 105 -10.07 0.06 6.06
N SER A 106 -9.70 -0.96 5.28
CA SER A 106 -10.65 -1.83 4.61
C SER A 106 -11.34 -2.77 5.60
N ASN A 107 -12.41 -3.44 5.16
CA ASN A 107 -13.09 -4.45 5.97
C ASN A 107 -12.21 -5.67 6.31
N LYS A 108 -11.02 -5.80 5.71
CA LYS A 108 -10.03 -6.86 5.98
C LYS A 108 -8.81 -6.35 6.78
N GLY A 109 -8.84 -5.11 7.29
CA GLY A 109 -7.76 -4.54 8.09
C GLY A 109 -6.58 -3.98 7.28
N ALA A 110 -6.70 -3.89 5.95
CA ALA A 110 -5.70 -3.28 5.09
C ALA A 110 -5.72 -1.75 5.25
N GLN A 111 -4.54 -1.13 5.29
CA GLN A 111 -4.38 0.29 5.62
C GLN A 111 -3.98 1.13 4.41
N SER A 112 -4.51 2.35 4.32
CA SER A 112 -4.11 3.33 3.31
C SER A 112 -2.76 3.94 3.64
N ILE A 113 -2.19 4.64 2.67
CA ILE A 113 -1.15 5.63 2.98
C ILE A 113 -1.75 6.65 3.97
N PRO A 114 -1.03 7.04 5.03
CA PRO A 114 -1.55 8.00 6.00
C PRO A 114 -1.74 9.38 5.35
N VAL A 115 -2.90 9.98 5.60
CA VAL A 115 -3.14 11.39 5.34
C VAL A 115 -2.61 12.16 6.56
N THR A 116 -1.64 13.03 6.34
CA THR A 116 -0.99 13.78 7.42
C THR A 116 -1.38 15.26 7.33
N TYR A 117 -1.73 15.84 8.47
CA TYR A 117 -2.05 17.26 8.64
C TYR A 117 -0.86 18.00 9.28
N PHE A 118 -0.86 19.33 9.23
CA PHE A 118 0.15 20.15 9.92
C PHE A 118 -0.31 20.60 11.31
N GLN A 119 -1.62 20.52 11.56
CA GLN A 119 -2.29 20.96 12.76
C GLN A 119 -3.11 19.80 13.30
N ASP A 120 -3.36 19.84 14.60
CA ASP A 120 -3.99 18.73 15.29
C ASP A 120 -5.44 18.54 14.80
N ILE A 121 -5.83 17.28 14.73
CA ILE A 121 -7.17 16.90 14.29
C ILE A 121 -8.08 17.03 15.50
N VAL A 122 -9.07 17.92 15.41
CA VAL A 122 -10.04 18.15 16.48
C VAL A 122 -11.11 17.06 16.46
N ASP A 123 -11.66 16.79 15.27
CA ASP A 123 -12.76 15.82 15.13
C ASP A 123 -12.95 15.32 13.70
N ILE A 124 -13.64 14.18 13.56
CA ILE A 124 -13.92 13.52 12.28
C ILE A 124 -15.39 13.11 12.21
N GLN A 125 -16.10 13.58 11.19
CA GLN A 125 -17.53 13.34 11.01
C GLN A 125 -17.82 12.54 9.73
N PRO A 126 -18.53 11.39 9.83
CA PRO A 126 -18.96 10.64 8.65
C PRO A 126 -20.11 11.38 7.95
N LEU A 127 -20.09 11.36 6.61
CA LEU A 127 -21.12 11.96 5.75
C LEU A 127 -21.82 10.87 4.95
N VAL A 128 -23.15 10.83 5.01
CA VAL A 128 -23.96 9.82 4.34
C VAL A 128 -24.18 10.17 2.87
N ALA A 129 -23.41 9.55 1.97
CA ALA A 129 -23.42 9.82 0.53
C ALA A 129 -24.73 9.41 -0.16
N THR A 130 -25.78 10.20 0.02
CA THR A 130 -26.99 10.11 -0.81
C THR A 130 -26.72 10.72 -2.19
N GLY A 131 -27.06 9.99 -3.26
CA GLY A 131 -27.07 10.54 -4.62
C GLY A 131 -25.73 10.67 -5.34
N GLY A 132 -24.72 9.84 -5.02
CA GLY A 132 -23.43 9.84 -5.73
C GLY A 132 -22.40 10.86 -5.21
N LEU A 133 -22.57 11.30 -3.97
CA LEU A 133 -21.61 12.15 -3.27
C LEU A 133 -20.24 11.45 -3.20
N LYS A 134 -19.17 12.16 -3.57
CA LYS A 134 -17.79 11.64 -3.51
C LYS A 134 -17.12 11.89 -2.15
N THR A 135 -17.68 12.82 -1.36
CA THR A 135 -17.20 13.12 -0.01
C THR A 135 -17.87 12.20 0.99
N HIS A 136 -17.08 11.61 1.86
CA HIS A 136 -17.54 10.61 2.81
C HIS A 136 -17.19 10.98 4.25
N LEU A 137 -16.23 11.88 4.44
CA LEU A 137 -15.75 12.32 5.74
C LEU A 137 -15.53 13.84 5.74
N ALA A 138 -15.86 14.49 6.84
CA ALA A 138 -15.40 15.83 7.17
C ALA A 138 -14.40 15.76 8.32
N VAL A 139 -13.27 16.43 8.19
CA VAL A 139 -12.21 16.51 9.19
C VAL A 139 -12.08 17.95 9.65
N ALA A 140 -12.20 18.18 10.94
CA ALA A 140 -11.94 19.47 11.57
C ALA A 140 -10.52 19.51 12.13
N ILE A 141 -9.78 20.56 11.79
CA ILE A 141 -8.40 20.80 12.24
C ILE A 141 -8.35 22.07 13.08
N GLU A 142 -7.40 22.12 14.01
CA GLU A 142 -7.30 23.17 15.04
C GLU A 142 -7.21 24.59 14.45
N ASP A 143 -6.68 24.77 13.24
CA ASP A 143 -6.51 26.08 12.58
C ASP A 143 -7.77 26.67 11.92
N GLY A 144 -8.96 26.23 12.34
CA GLY A 144 -10.24 26.63 11.73
C GLY A 144 -10.57 25.87 10.43
N GLY A 145 -9.66 25.05 9.92
CA GLY A 145 -9.89 24.32 8.68
C GLY A 145 -10.88 23.16 8.82
N ILE A 146 -11.77 23.03 7.84
CA ILE A 146 -12.62 21.86 7.62
C ILE A 146 -12.28 21.27 6.26
N ARG A 147 -12.03 19.95 6.18
CA ARG A 147 -11.69 19.24 4.93
C ARG A 147 -12.69 18.12 4.65
N GLY A 148 -13.23 18.10 3.44
CA GLY A 148 -14.03 16.99 2.95
C GLY A 148 -13.17 15.94 2.24
N LEU A 149 -13.15 14.70 2.73
CA LEU A 149 -12.34 13.61 2.17
C LEU A 149 -13.20 12.57 1.44
N ASP A 150 -12.62 11.92 0.42
CA ASP A 150 -13.16 10.72 -0.24
C ASP A 150 -12.70 9.42 0.43
N ASP A 151 -13.13 8.27 -0.13
CA ASP A 151 -12.75 6.91 0.31
C ASP A 151 -11.27 6.55 0.09
N PHE A 152 -10.45 7.50 -0.38
CA PHE A 152 -9.00 7.37 -0.54
C PHE A 152 -8.24 8.40 0.29
N GLY A 153 -8.93 9.17 1.13
CA GLY A 153 -8.34 10.20 1.97
C GLY A 153 -7.95 11.46 1.17
N ARG A 154 -8.44 11.60 -0.06
CA ARG A 154 -8.16 12.79 -0.88
C ARG A 154 -9.12 13.90 -0.49
N SER A 155 -8.55 15.07 -0.21
CA SER A 155 -9.33 16.28 0.01
C SER A 155 -10.04 16.68 -1.27
N LEU A 156 -11.37 16.67 -1.24
CA LEU A 156 -12.23 17.14 -2.33
C LEU A 156 -12.56 18.62 -2.20
N TRP A 157 -12.65 19.11 -0.97
CA TRP A 157 -12.92 20.52 -0.67
C TRP A 157 -12.38 20.92 0.70
N GLN A 158 -12.33 22.23 0.88
CA GLN A 158 -11.91 22.90 2.11
C GLN A 158 -12.88 24.04 2.42
N TYR A 159 -13.17 24.22 3.69
CA TYR A 159 -13.93 25.35 4.22
C TYR A 159 -13.17 25.87 5.45
N ASP A 160 -12.94 27.18 5.53
CA ASP A 160 -12.17 27.78 6.63
C ASP A 160 -13.12 28.56 7.54
N LEU A 161 -13.20 28.10 8.79
CA LEU A 161 -13.91 28.79 9.86
C LEU A 161 -13.17 30.08 10.22
N GLN A 162 -13.90 31.05 10.79
CA GLN A 162 -13.31 32.28 11.33
C GLN A 162 -12.81 32.11 12.78
N ALA A 163 -12.82 30.87 13.29
CA ALA A 163 -12.52 30.51 14.67
C ALA A 163 -12.14 29.04 14.77
N ASP A 164 -11.51 28.64 15.87
CA ASP A 164 -10.98 27.29 16.05
C ASP A 164 -12.13 26.33 16.44
N PRO A 165 -12.25 25.15 15.80
CA PRO A 165 -13.30 24.20 16.14
C PRO A 165 -13.00 23.56 17.50
N LEU A 166 -14.03 23.38 18.32
CA LEU A 166 -13.98 22.64 19.59
C LEU A 166 -14.34 21.17 19.39
N PHE A 167 -15.39 20.90 18.62
CA PHE A 167 -15.86 19.56 18.22
C PHE A 167 -16.94 19.70 17.15
N ALA A 168 -17.26 18.60 16.47
CA ALA A 168 -18.35 18.54 15.51
C ALA A 168 -19.32 17.39 15.85
N ILE A 169 -20.55 17.45 15.35
CA ILE A 169 -21.47 16.31 15.40
C ILE A 169 -22.27 16.20 14.10
N PRO A 170 -22.76 14.99 13.74
CA PRO A 170 -23.63 14.83 12.57
C PRO A 170 -24.97 15.56 12.77
N ALA A 171 -25.48 16.17 11.70
CA ALA A 171 -26.70 16.98 11.71
C ALA A 171 -27.60 16.66 10.51
N GLY A 172 -27.98 15.39 10.36
CA GLY A 172 -28.75 14.88 9.22
C GLY A 172 -27.88 14.27 8.11
N SER A 173 -28.49 14.00 6.95
CA SER A 173 -27.79 13.44 5.78
C SER A 173 -26.92 14.51 5.10
N ASN A 174 -25.61 14.28 4.98
CA ASN A 174 -24.64 15.20 4.35
C ASN A 174 -24.43 16.54 5.06
N SER A 175 -24.80 16.66 6.33
CA SER A 175 -24.54 17.89 7.11
C SER A 175 -24.09 17.57 8.53
N PHE A 176 -23.38 18.50 9.11
CA PHE A 176 -22.84 18.45 10.46
C PHE A 176 -22.85 19.86 11.05
N VAL A 177 -22.82 19.93 12.38
CA VAL A 177 -22.62 21.19 13.10
C VAL A 177 -21.26 21.19 13.76
N VAL A 178 -20.61 22.35 13.78
CA VAL A 178 -19.30 22.58 14.38
C VAL A 178 -19.45 23.64 15.45
N ALA A 179 -19.06 23.31 16.68
CA ALA A 179 -18.94 24.28 17.77
C ALA A 179 -17.54 24.89 17.74
N THR A 180 -17.43 26.20 17.94
CA THR A 180 -16.16 26.94 17.86
C THR A 180 -15.83 27.62 19.19
N ASP A 181 -14.56 28.01 19.35
CA ASP A 181 -14.02 28.65 20.56
C ASP A 181 -14.50 30.09 20.77
N ASN A 182 -15.03 30.73 19.73
CA ASN A 182 -15.68 32.04 19.76
C ASN A 182 -17.19 31.97 20.06
N ASP A 183 -17.65 30.90 20.70
CA ASP A 183 -19.03 30.70 21.15
C ASP A 183 -20.08 30.63 20.02
N GLN A 184 -19.68 30.19 18.82
CA GLN A 184 -20.58 29.98 17.68
C GLN A 184 -20.89 28.49 17.45
N LEU A 185 -22.09 28.21 16.96
CA LEU A 185 -22.46 26.91 16.40
C LEU A 185 -22.81 27.07 14.93
N ILE A 186 -22.02 26.43 14.05
CA ILE A 186 -22.12 26.60 12.59
C ILE A 186 -22.59 25.30 11.96
N ARG A 187 -23.65 25.33 11.15
CA ARG A 187 -24.13 24.17 10.38
C ARG A 187 -23.60 24.20 8.96
N LEU A 188 -22.84 23.18 8.60
CA LEU A 188 -22.30 22.98 7.26
C LEU A 188 -23.00 21.81 6.55
N ALA A 189 -23.24 21.95 5.25
CA ALA A 189 -23.75 20.89 4.40
C ALA A 189 -22.88 20.70 3.16
N THR A 190 -22.68 19.45 2.75
CA THR A 190 -21.94 19.12 1.53
C THR A 190 -22.89 18.85 0.36
N ASN A 191 -22.66 19.51 -0.77
CA ASN A 191 -23.43 19.28 -2.00
C ASN A 191 -22.62 18.41 -2.99
N GLY A 192 -23.18 17.24 -3.36
CA GLY A 192 -22.46 16.25 -4.18
C GLY A 192 -22.20 16.66 -5.64
N GLY A 193 -22.84 17.70 -6.14
CA GLY A 193 -22.64 18.21 -7.51
C GLY A 193 -21.46 19.19 -7.64
N GLU A 194 -21.12 19.90 -6.57
CA GLU A 194 -20.16 21.03 -6.62
C GLU A 194 -18.84 20.74 -5.90
N ASN A 195 -18.73 19.62 -5.16
CA ASN A 195 -17.58 19.33 -4.30
C ASN A 195 -17.23 20.56 -3.44
N GLN A 196 -18.20 21.12 -2.73
CA GLN A 196 -18.00 22.22 -1.79
C GLN A 196 -18.91 22.04 -0.57
N ALA A 197 -18.44 22.53 0.58
CA ALA A 197 -19.26 22.70 1.78
C ALA A 197 -19.84 24.10 1.80
N ASN A 198 -21.13 24.18 2.10
CA ASN A 198 -21.86 25.43 2.24
C ASN A 198 -22.34 25.58 3.68
N GLU A 199 -22.18 26.78 4.22
CA GLU A 199 -22.81 27.17 5.48
C GLU A 199 -24.31 27.34 5.27
N LEU A 200 -25.10 26.63 6.07
CA LEU A 200 -26.56 26.76 6.08
C LEU A 200 -27.00 27.88 7.02
N TRP A 201 -26.40 27.92 8.21
CA TRP A 201 -26.64 28.93 9.24
C TRP A 201 -25.55 28.84 10.32
N HIS A 202 -25.45 29.89 11.13
CA HIS A 202 -24.73 29.90 12.40
C HIS A 202 -25.59 30.52 13.50
N ILE A 203 -25.26 30.21 14.75
CA ILE A 203 -25.84 30.82 15.95
C ILE A 203 -24.69 31.39 16.78
N ASP A 204 -24.83 32.65 17.17
CA ASP A 204 -23.87 33.38 17.99
C ASP A 204 -24.30 33.48 19.45
N ASP A 205 -23.43 34.02 20.31
CA ASP A 205 -23.70 34.38 21.70
C ASP A 205 -24.19 33.19 22.56
N LEU A 206 -23.71 31.97 22.27
CA LEU A 206 -24.10 30.76 23.00
C LEU A 206 -23.31 30.57 24.31
N GLY A 207 -22.29 31.40 24.55
CA GLY A 207 -21.29 31.17 25.59
C GLY A 207 -20.48 29.91 25.33
N ARG A 208 -19.55 29.59 26.22
CA ARG A 208 -18.55 28.50 26.03
C ARG A 208 -19.21 27.15 25.81
N ILE A 209 -19.41 26.78 24.55
CA ILE A 209 -20.12 25.56 24.17
C ILE A 209 -19.33 24.35 24.66
N SER A 210 -20.04 23.40 25.27
CA SER A 210 -19.42 22.21 25.86
C SER A 210 -20.14 20.91 25.49
N ALA A 211 -21.39 20.99 25.04
CA ALA A 211 -22.13 19.83 24.56
C ALA A 211 -23.20 20.23 23.54
N VAL A 212 -23.39 19.43 22.49
CA VAL A 212 -24.46 19.61 21.51
C VAL A 212 -25.14 18.26 21.25
N PHE A 213 -26.46 18.30 21.05
CA PHE A 213 -27.25 17.18 20.58
C PHE A 213 -28.12 17.60 19.40
N TRP A 214 -28.20 16.74 18.39
CA TRP A 214 -29.03 16.90 17.20
C TRP A 214 -30.05 15.77 17.11
N GLY A 215 -31.34 16.10 17.00
CA GLY A 215 -32.42 15.12 16.82
C GLY A 215 -33.80 15.70 17.16
N ASP A 216 -34.85 15.06 16.66
CA ASP A 216 -36.27 15.43 16.88
C ASP A 216 -36.67 15.43 18.37
N LEU A 217 -36.53 16.56 19.07
CA LEU A 217 -36.76 16.64 20.51
C LEU A 217 -38.23 16.84 20.84
N ASP A 218 -38.97 17.57 20.01
CA ASP A 218 -40.37 17.89 20.24
C ASP A 218 -41.36 16.86 19.66
N GLY A 219 -40.87 15.92 18.84
CA GLY A 219 -41.66 14.84 18.25
C GLY A 219 -42.47 15.27 17.02
N ASP A 220 -42.14 16.41 16.40
CA ASP A 220 -42.81 16.91 15.20
C ASP A 220 -42.30 16.23 13.90
N GLY A 221 -41.25 15.41 14.02
CA GLY A 221 -40.64 14.66 12.93
C GLY A 221 -39.50 15.41 12.21
N TRP A 222 -39.16 16.62 12.64
CA TRP A 222 -37.99 17.38 12.22
C TRP A 222 -36.96 17.39 13.35
N ASP A 223 -35.68 17.42 13.00
CA ASP A 223 -34.65 17.47 14.05
C ASP A 223 -34.58 18.84 14.72
N ASP A 224 -34.22 18.84 16.01
CA ASP A 224 -33.88 20.01 16.81
C ASP A 224 -32.39 19.99 17.19
N VAL A 225 -31.92 21.11 17.74
CA VAL A 225 -30.59 21.21 18.33
C VAL A 225 -30.68 21.68 19.79
N ALA A 226 -30.05 20.90 20.68
CA ALA A 226 -29.85 21.25 22.08
C ALA A 226 -28.37 21.59 22.33
N ILE A 227 -28.11 22.76 22.91
CA ILE A 227 -26.78 23.32 23.07
C ILE A 227 -26.54 23.61 24.55
N GLY A 228 -25.63 22.87 25.16
CA GLY A 228 -25.17 23.08 26.54
C GLY A 228 -23.86 23.86 26.58
N ASN A 229 -23.75 24.79 27.52
CA ASN A 229 -22.53 25.58 27.72
C ASN A 229 -21.95 25.45 29.14
N ARG A 230 -20.73 25.98 29.32
CA ARG A 230 -20.01 25.95 30.61
C ARG A 230 -20.60 26.86 31.68
N ASP A 231 -21.49 27.77 31.32
CA ASP A 231 -22.22 28.61 32.29
C ASP A 231 -23.46 27.90 32.86
N GLY A 232 -23.71 26.64 32.46
CA GLY A 232 -24.87 25.88 32.89
C GLY A 232 -26.14 26.24 32.13
N ARG A 233 -26.06 26.89 30.97
CA ARG A 233 -27.20 27.16 30.10
C ARG A 233 -27.40 26.01 29.13
N LEU A 234 -28.66 25.71 28.85
CA LEU A 234 -29.10 24.76 27.84
C LEU A 234 -30.11 25.43 26.92
N PHE A 235 -29.71 25.63 25.66
CA PHE A 235 -30.49 26.27 24.63
C PHE A 235 -31.15 25.22 23.72
N LEU A 236 -32.41 25.41 23.36
CA LEU A 236 -33.14 24.54 22.43
C LEU A 236 -33.62 25.35 21.22
N TYR A 237 -33.17 24.94 20.04
CA TYR A 237 -33.53 25.53 18.74
C TYR A 237 -34.06 24.46 17.79
N GLY A 238 -34.91 24.86 16.84
CA GLY A 238 -35.26 24.02 15.71
C GLY A 238 -34.09 23.81 14.73
N SER A 239 -34.20 22.84 13.82
CA SER A 239 -33.18 22.55 12.79
C SER A 239 -32.82 23.72 11.86
N ASP A 240 -33.64 24.77 11.83
CA ASP A 240 -33.38 26.00 11.07
C ASP A 240 -32.34 26.93 11.73
N GLY A 241 -31.96 26.65 12.99
CA GLY A 241 -31.02 27.46 13.78
C GLY A 241 -31.56 28.84 14.17
N ARG A 242 -32.84 29.13 13.90
CA ARG A 242 -33.46 30.45 14.12
C ARG A 242 -34.58 30.38 15.14
N THR A 243 -35.34 29.29 15.13
CA THR A 243 -36.51 29.12 15.98
C THR A 243 -36.08 28.60 17.35
N ARG A 244 -35.79 29.53 18.27
CA ARG A 244 -35.52 29.20 19.67
C ARG A 244 -36.82 28.94 20.41
N TRP A 245 -36.97 27.73 20.94
CA TRP A 245 -38.18 27.31 21.65
C TRP A 245 -37.93 26.94 23.11
N GLY A 246 -36.67 26.86 23.55
CA GLY A 246 -36.34 26.60 24.96
C GLY A 246 -35.04 27.25 25.46
N ASP A 247 -35.01 27.52 26.76
CA ASP A 247 -33.87 28.05 27.51
C ASP A 247 -33.96 27.56 28.96
N LEU A 248 -32.98 26.77 29.37
CA LEU A 248 -32.93 26.20 30.71
C LEU A 248 -31.63 26.62 31.40
N THR A 249 -31.74 26.96 32.68
CA THR A 249 -30.57 27.24 33.54
C THR A 249 -30.39 26.08 34.50
N LEU A 250 -29.20 25.49 34.49
CA LEU A 250 -28.81 24.35 35.30
C LEU A 250 -27.82 24.78 36.38
N PRO A 251 -27.68 24.01 37.47
CA PRO A 251 -26.90 24.44 38.64
C PRO A 251 -25.38 24.52 38.43
N SER A 252 -24.87 23.99 37.33
CA SER A 252 -23.43 23.86 37.03
C SER A 252 -23.25 23.72 35.51
N GLU A 253 -22.01 23.83 35.03
CA GLU A 253 -21.64 23.62 33.63
C GLU A 253 -22.26 22.37 33.02
N VAL A 254 -22.73 22.46 31.78
CA VAL A 254 -23.25 21.30 31.05
C VAL A 254 -22.08 20.54 30.44
N THR A 255 -21.87 19.28 30.81
CA THR A 255 -20.75 18.47 30.30
C THR A 255 -21.19 17.40 29.30
N PHE A 256 -22.48 17.06 29.29
CA PHE A 256 -23.01 16.02 28.41
C PHE A 256 -24.47 16.28 28.07
N VAL A 257 -24.83 16.10 26.80
CA VAL A 257 -26.21 16.17 26.31
C VAL A 257 -26.43 15.04 25.30
N ARG A 258 -27.43 14.18 25.53
CA ARG A 258 -27.80 13.07 24.62
C ARG A 258 -29.29 12.81 24.62
N GLY A 259 -29.82 12.45 23.45
CA GLY A 259 -31.17 11.89 23.31
C GLY A 259 -31.21 10.41 23.69
N MET A 260 -32.18 10.03 24.51
CA MET A 260 -32.46 8.66 24.92
C MET A 260 -33.88 8.29 24.49
N ARG A 261 -34.02 7.22 23.71
CA ARG A 261 -35.34 6.75 23.25
C ARG A 261 -35.81 5.57 24.09
N ARG A 262 -37.05 5.64 24.62
CA ARG A 262 -37.69 4.51 25.32
C ARG A 262 -38.12 3.38 24.40
N ALA A 263 -38.40 3.71 23.14
CA ALA A 263 -38.79 2.78 22.08
C ALA A 263 -38.35 3.36 20.72
N ALA A 264 -38.20 2.51 19.70
CA ALA A 264 -37.69 2.93 18.37
C ALA A 264 -38.46 4.12 17.75
N ASN A 265 -39.77 4.20 18.03
CA ASN A 265 -40.67 5.20 17.46
C ASN A 265 -41.09 6.29 18.47
N ALA A 266 -40.49 6.34 19.66
CA ALA A 266 -40.74 7.42 20.62
C ALA A 266 -39.78 8.59 20.35
N PRO A 267 -40.22 9.84 20.55
CA PRO A 267 -39.31 10.98 20.49
C PRO A 267 -38.20 10.80 21.55
N PRO A 268 -36.95 11.16 21.25
CA PRO A 268 -35.85 11.16 22.20
C PRO A 268 -36.15 12.07 23.40
N GLU A 269 -35.91 11.54 24.58
CA GLU A 269 -35.88 12.30 25.82
C GLU A 269 -34.44 12.80 26.05
N LEU A 270 -34.26 14.04 26.48
CA LEU A 270 -32.95 14.66 26.59
C LEU A 270 -32.32 14.35 27.96
N LEU A 271 -31.22 13.63 27.97
CA LEU A 271 -30.38 13.39 29.14
C LEU A 271 -29.27 14.43 29.20
N VAL A 272 -29.15 15.11 30.33
CA VAL A 272 -28.17 16.17 30.55
C VAL A 272 -27.35 15.87 31.80
N VAL A 273 -26.03 15.89 31.69
CA VAL A 273 -25.11 15.76 32.82
C VAL A 273 -24.41 17.09 33.04
N THR A 274 -24.30 17.47 34.30
CA THR A 274 -23.63 18.70 34.72
C THR A 274 -22.32 18.40 35.44
N GLY A 275 -21.40 19.37 35.48
CA GLY A 275 -20.04 19.19 36.03
C GLY A 275 -19.98 18.77 37.50
N ASN A 276 -21.04 19.03 38.26
CA ASN A 276 -21.21 18.56 39.64
C ASN A 276 -21.85 17.16 39.76
N GLY A 277 -22.02 16.44 38.64
CA GLY A 277 -22.47 15.05 38.60
C GLY A 277 -23.99 14.85 38.59
N PHE A 278 -24.81 15.92 38.51
CA PHE A 278 -26.26 15.75 38.39
C PHE A 278 -26.62 15.30 36.98
N VAL A 279 -27.35 14.19 36.91
CA VAL A 279 -27.96 13.65 35.70
C VAL A 279 -29.44 14.03 35.70
N THR A 280 -29.83 14.88 34.77
CA THR A 280 -31.20 15.36 34.63
C THR A 280 -31.80 14.84 33.32
N HIS A 281 -33.08 14.52 33.36
CA HIS A 281 -33.79 13.94 32.24
C HIS A 281 -34.98 14.84 31.87
N PHE A 282 -34.98 15.36 30.65
CA PHE A 282 -36.02 16.23 30.10
C PHE A 282 -36.82 15.49 29.04
N ARG A 283 -38.12 15.81 28.97
CA ARG A 283 -39.02 15.31 27.93
C ARG A 283 -39.78 16.51 27.37
N ALA A 284 -39.82 16.64 26.04
CA ALA A 284 -40.73 17.58 25.42
C ALA A 284 -42.17 17.07 25.54
N GLN A 285 -43.06 17.91 26.06
CA GLN A 285 -44.48 17.60 26.17
C GLN A 285 -45.28 18.75 25.57
N ALA A 286 -46.22 18.41 24.69
CA ALA A 286 -47.12 19.40 24.13
C ALA A 286 -48.01 19.95 25.24
N ASN A 287 -47.89 21.24 25.53
CA ASN A 287 -48.75 21.93 26.48
C ASN A 287 -50.15 22.11 25.89
N ARG A 288 -51.04 21.13 26.07
CA ARG A 288 -52.40 21.13 25.52
C ARG A 288 -53.35 21.91 26.44
N PRO A 289 -54.26 22.74 25.88
CA PRO A 289 -55.24 23.43 26.69
C PRO A 289 -56.17 22.43 27.42
N PRO A 290 -56.57 22.73 28.66
CA PRO A 290 -57.41 21.84 29.46
C PRO A 290 -58.80 21.67 28.84
N LEU A 291 -59.32 20.44 28.91
CA LEU A 291 -60.65 20.11 28.38
C LEU A 291 -61.70 20.24 29.48
N LEU A 292 -62.54 21.27 29.39
CA LEU A 292 -63.77 21.35 30.18
C LEU A 292 -64.87 20.51 29.53
N VAL A 293 -65.19 19.36 30.12
CA VAL A 293 -66.16 18.41 29.57
C VAL A 293 -67.36 18.19 30.49
N LYS A 294 -68.44 17.66 29.89
CA LYS A 294 -69.72 17.37 30.55
C LYS A 294 -70.25 18.50 31.44
N PRO A 295 -70.34 19.75 30.95
CA PRO A 295 -70.99 20.80 31.72
C PRO A 295 -72.45 20.39 31.97
N LYS A 296 -72.83 20.26 33.24
CA LYS A 296 -74.16 19.80 33.64
C LYS A 296 -74.70 20.71 34.71
N VAL A 297 -75.95 21.11 34.53
CA VAL A 297 -76.76 21.71 35.58
C VAL A 297 -77.50 20.57 36.26
N ILE A 298 -77.16 20.31 37.51
CA ILE A 298 -77.80 19.31 38.37
C ILE A 298 -78.83 20.06 39.21
N VAL A 299 -80.09 19.67 39.09
CA VAL A 299 -81.18 20.20 39.91
C VAL A 299 -81.58 19.10 40.89
N ASN A 300 -81.23 19.27 42.17
CA ASN A 300 -81.55 18.32 43.24
C ASN A 300 -82.27 19.07 44.36
N ASN A 301 -83.48 18.64 44.74
CA ASN A 301 -84.26 19.21 45.86
C ASN A 301 -84.39 20.75 45.83
N GLY A 302 -84.57 21.33 44.64
CA GLY A 302 -84.71 22.78 44.47
C GLY A 302 -83.39 23.56 44.52
N GLN A 303 -82.24 22.94 44.73
CA GLN A 303 -80.92 23.56 44.57
C GLN A 303 -80.38 23.34 43.16
N TYR A 304 -79.89 24.41 42.55
CA TYR A 304 -79.20 24.39 41.27
C TYR A 304 -77.71 24.24 41.51
N SER A 305 -77.10 23.20 40.96
CA SER A 305 -75.65 23.06 40.97
C SER A 305 -75.12 23.01 39.54
N ILE A 306 -74.15 23.86 39.23
CA ILE A 306 -73.44 23.81 37.96
C ILE A 306 -72.18 22.99 38.20
N SER A 307 -71.97 21.96 37.37
CA SER A 307 -70.78 21.13 37.40
C SER A 307 -70.07 21.12 36.07
N VAL A 308 -68.74 21.05 36.11
CA VAL A 308 -67.90 20.81 34.93
C VAL A 308 -66.73 19.93 35.34
N GLU A 309 -66.40 18.95 34.51
CA GLU A 309 -65.20 18.14 34.67
C GLU A 309 -64.06 18.85 33.93
N ALA A 310 -63.04 19.30 34.65
CA ALA A 310 -61.83 19.85 34.05
C ALA A 310 -60.83 18.70 33.89
N ILE A 311 -60.68 18.19 32.67
CA ILE A 311 -59.71 17.15 32.35
C ILE A 311 -58.45 17.85 31.85
N ASN A 312 -57.44 17.90 32.71
CA ASN A 312 -56.05 18.06 32.31
C ASN A 312 -55.52 16.70 31.85
N VAL A 313 -54.95 16.67 30.64
CA VAL A 313 -54.43 15.44 30.03
C VAL A 313 -53.24 14.89 30.82
N GLU A 314 -52.58 15.72 31.64
CA GLU A 314 -51.47 15.32 32.49
C GLU A 314 -51.76 15.67 33.96
N GLU A 315 -51.94 14.65 34.79
CA GLU A 315 -52.60 14.62 36.12
C GLU A 315 -51.99 15.53 37.23
N ASN A 316 -50.99 16.37 36.93
CA ASN A 316 -50.14 17.01 37.94
C ASN A 316 -50.31 18.54 38.11
N GLU A 317 -50.98 19.25 37.19
CA GLU A 317 -51.17 20.71 37.27
C GLU A 317 -52.62 21.13 37.51
N ALA A 318 -52.82 22.11 38.40
CA ALA A 318 -54.14 22.58 38.78
C ALA A 318 -54.66 23.64 37.81
N VAL A 319 -55.80 23.35 37.15
CA VAL A 319 -56.47 24.29 36.25
C VAL A 319 -57.38 25.22 37.06
N GLN A 320 -57.24 26.54 36.89
CA GLN A 320 -58.19 27.50 37.47
C GLN A 320 -59.40 27.62 36.56
N VAL A 321 -60.60 27.45 37.10
CA VAL A 321 -61.85 27.62 36.37
C VAL A 321 -62.73 28.65 37.09
N THR A 322 -63.17 29.65 36.36
CA THR A 322 -64.06 30.71 36.83
C THR A 322 -65.44 30.51 36.22
N LEU A 323 -66.47 30.41 37.06
CA LEU A 323 -67.87 30.36 36.63
C LEU A 323 -68.42 31.79 36.51
N GLU A 324 -69.02 32.10 35.37
CA GLU A 324 -69.75 33.35 35.14
C GLU A 324 -71.22 33.07 34.81
N LEU A 325 -72.12 33.88 35.34
CA LEU A 325 -73.55 33.79 35.13
C LEU A 325 -74.02 35.01 34.33
N PHE A 326 -74.90 34.77 33.34
CA PHE A 326 -75.49 35.84 32.54
C PHE A 326 -76.68 36.44 33.28
N ASN A 327 -76.64 37.76 33.51
CA ASN A 327 -77.77 38.47 34.08
C ASN A 327 -78.69 38.96 32.93
N PRO A 328 -79.92 38.43 32.80
CA PRO A 328 -80.82 38.79 31.70
C PRO A 328 -81.38 40.21 31.82
N VAL A 329 -81.30 40.85 32.99
CA VAL A 329 -81.80 42.22 33.23
C VAL A 329 -80.76 43.26 32.80
N SER A 330 -79.49 43.04 33.10
CA SER A 330 -78.40 43.96 32.72
C SER A 330 -77.73 43.62 31.39
N GLY A 331 -77.95 42.42 30.86
CA GLY A 331 -77.30 41.92 29.63
C GLY A 331 -75.79 41.64 29.80
N GLN A 332 -75.27 41.65 31.03
CA GLN A 332 -73.86 41.46 31.33
C GLN A 332 -73.58 40.12 32.02
N TRP A 333 -72.35 39.61 31.82
CA TRP A 333 -71.83 38.45 32.53
C TRP A 333 -71.23 38.87 33.86
N THR A 334 -71.54 38.13 34.92
CA THR A 334 -71.03 38.39 36.27
C THR A 334 -70.25 37.18 36.77
N VAL A 335 -69.07 37.40 37.34
CA VAL A 335 -68.26 36.34 37.94
C VAL A 335 -68.94 35.86 39.21
N HIS A 336 -69.26 34.57 39.26
CA HIS A 336 -69.85 33.95 40.45
C HIS A 336 -68.77 33.51 41.43
N SER A 337 -67.83 32.66 40.99
CA SER A 337 -66.66 32.27 41.79
C SER A 337 -65.60 31.54 40.95
N ARG A 338 -64.39 31.45 41.50
CA ARG A 338 -63.24 30.74 40.92
C ARG A 338 -62.88 29.55 41.79
N GLN A 339 -62.62 28.40 41.16
CA GLN A 339 -62.17 27.17 41.82
C GLN A 339 -61.01 26.55 41.02
N SER A 340 -60.12 25.82 41.70
CA SER A 340 -59.02 25.08 41.07
C SER A 340 -59.30 23.59 41.09
N SER A 341 -59.03 22.88 39.99
CA SER A 341 -59.17 21.42 39.93
C SER A 341 -57.91 20.74 39.39
N ARG A 342 -57.64 19.54 39.91
CA ARG A 342 -56.68 18.56 39.37
C ARG A 342 -57.45 17.30 38.94
N ASN A 343 -58.20 17.40 37.84
CA ASN A 343 -59.06 16.33 37.29
C ASN A 343 -60.32 15.95 38.08
N ASP A 344 -60.60 16.65 39.18
CA ASP A 344 -61.86 16.49 39.93
C ASP A 344 -63.01 17.33 39.31
N PRO A 345 -64.25 16.84 39.35
CA PRO A 345 -65.41 17.63 38.94
C PRO A 345 -65.55 18.87 39.84
N LEU A 346 -65.55 20.04 39.22
CA LEU A 346 -65.84 21.30 39.90
C LEU A 346 -67.34 21.47 40.03
N LEU A 347 -67.80 21.88 41.22
CA LEU A 347 -69.21 22.01 41.56
C LEU A 347 -69.47 23.36 42.22
N TRP A 348 -70.37 24.13 41.63
CA TRP A 348 -70.86 25.39 42.17
C TRP A 348 -72.34 25.27 42.51
N GLN A 349 -72.70 25.56 43.75
CA GLN A 349 -74.08 25.61 44.21
C GLN A 349 -74.62 27.02 44.05
N LEU A 350 -75.72 27.17 43.32
CA LEU A 350 -76.43 28.42 43.08
C LEU A 350 -77.66 28.50 43.98
N ASN A 351 -77.92 29.68 44.54
CA ASN A 351 -79.16 29.92 45.26
C ASN A 351 -80.33 30.03 44.28
N PRO A 352 -81.48 29.39 44.56
CA PRO A 352 -82.63 29.39 43.65
C PRO A 352 -83.22 30.78 43.40
N ASN A 353 -83.03 31.70 44.34
CA ASN A 353 -83.51 33.08 44.26
C ASN A 353 -82.71 33.96 43.27
N ASP A 354 -81.52 33.51 42.85
CA ASP A 354 -80.64 34.27 41.95
C ASP A 354 -80.90 33.95 40.46
N LEU A 355 -81.89 33.09 40.17
CA LEU A 355 -82.11 32.51 38.85
C LEU A 355 -83.42 33.02 38.23
N ALA A 356 -83.32 33.61 37.04
CA ALA A 356 -84.48 34.07 36.28
C ALA A 356 -85.32 32.89 35.75
N SER A 357 -86.63 33.13 35.57
CA SER A 357 -87.65 32.17 35.15
C SER A 357 -87.46 31.51 33.76
N ALA A 358 -86.37 31.83 33.05
CA ALA A 358 -86.07 31.38 31.68
C ALA A 358 -84.89 30.39 31.57
N GLY A 359 -84.41 29.85 32.70
CA GLY A 359 -83.25 28.95 32.72
C GLY A 359 -81.92 29.70 32.88
N VAL A 360 -80.89 29.01 33.38
CA VAL A 360 -79.61 29.62 33.76
C VAL A 360 -78.66 29.62 32.57
N ARG A 361 -78.26 30.80 32.09
CA ARG A 361 -77.13 30.94 31.16
C ARG A 361 -75.85 31.13 31.94
N TYR A 362 -74.87 30.27 31.67
CA TYR A 362 -73.60 30.23 32.37
C TYR A 362 -72.47 29.96 31.37
N ARG A 363 -71.26 30.39 31.73
CA ARG A 363 -70.04 30.06 30.99
C ARG A 363 -68.88 29.87 31.95
N PHE A 364 -67.90 29.12 31.49
CA PHE A 364 -66.65 28.90 32.22
C PHE A 364 -65.51 29.61 31.51
N HIS A 365 -64.63 30.21 32.30
CA HIS A 365 -63.34 30.70 31.85
C HIS A 365 -62.26 29.88 32.54
N TYR A 366 -61.41 29.19 31.78
CA TYR A 366 -60.26 28.49 32.35
C TYR A 366 -58.96 29.25 32.12
N ASP A 367 -58.02 29.08 33.05
CA ASP A 367 -56.65 29.56 32.99
C ASP A 367 -55.74 28.52 33.68
N ASP A 368 -54.76 27.99 32.95
CA ASP A 368 -53.75 27.07 33.49
C ASP A 368 -52.38 27.74 33.71
N GLY A 369 -52.29 29.06 33.48
CA GLY A 369 -51.05 29.84 33.50
C GLY A 369 -50.40 30.06 32.12
N THR A 370 -50.80 29.27 31.11
CA THR A 370 -50.27 29.32 29.74
C THR A 370 -51.35 29.44 28.66
N ASN A 371 -52.51 28.80 28.86
CA ASN A 371 -53.67 28.83 27.98
C ASN A 371 -54.87 29.43 28.70
N GLN A 372 -55.60 30.30 28.00
CA GLN A 372 -56.86 30.87 28.47
C GLN A 372 -57.97 30.61 27.46
N GLY A 373 -59.15 30.24 27.93
CA GLY A 373 -60.27 29.95 27.04
C GLY A 373 -61.63 29.97 27.73
N ARG A 374 -62.68 30.13 26.90
CA ARG A 374 -64.06 30.19 27.37
C ARG A 374 -64.89 29.05 26.79
N VAL A 375 -65.73 28.46 27.64
CA VAL A 375 -66.73 27.46 27.24
C VAL A 375 -68.10 27.97 27.68
N GLU A 376 -69.02 28.17 26.73
CA GLU A 376 -70.41 28.54 27.01
C GLU A 376 -71.31 27.35 26.64
N PRO A 377 -71.74 26.54 27.63
CA PRO A 377 -72.65 25.43 27.40
C PRO A 377 -74.07 25.91 27.08
N ALA A 378 -74.91 24.97 26.66
CA ALA A 378 -76.34 25.24 26.51
C ALA A 378 -76.96 25.72 27.85
N PRO A 379 -77.94 26.63 27.82
CA PRO A 379 -78.63 27.09 29.03
C PRO A 379 -79.22 25.93 29.83
N GLY A 380 -79.14 25.99 31.16
CA GLY A 380 -79.70 25.00 32.06
C GLY A 380 -81.24 24.98 32.03
N PRO A 381 -81.88 23.81 32.26
CA PRO A 381 -83.33 23.69 32.25
C PRO A 381 -84.01 24.49 33.38
N ALA A 382 -85.27 24.88 33.15
CA ALA A 382 -86.14 25.46 34.17
C ALA A 382 -86.43 24.42 35.29
N PRO A 383 -86.73 24.85 36.54
CA PRO A 383 -86.75 23.95 37.67
C PRO A 383 -88.03 23.11 37.67
N GLU A 384 -87.92 21.80 37.54
CA GLU A 384 -89.03 20.86 37.70
C GLU A 384 -88.70 19.74 38.71
N LEU A 385 -89.71 19.41 39.53
CA LEU A 385 -89.68 18.48 40.67
C LEU A 385 -89.59 17.01 40.21
N SER A 386 -88.72 16.22 40.84
CA SER A 386 -88.48 14.79 40.57
C SER A 386 -89.63 13.87 41.03
N PRO A 387 -89.76 12.61 40.53
CA PRO A 387 -89.03 11.49 41.16
C PRO A 387 -88.67 10.24 40.30
N THR A 388 -87.73 9.45 40.88
CA THR A 388 -87.54 7.97 40.86
C THR A 388 -86.83 7.18 39.73
N SER A 389 -85.79 6.43 40.18
CA SER A 389 -84.87 5.40 39.61
C SER A 389 -85.55 4.04 39.24
N PRO A 390 -84.89 2.94 38.76
CA PRO A 390 -83.44 2.60 38.77
C PRO A 390 -82.82 1.82 37.57
N ASN A 391 -81.47 1.74 37.60
CA ASN A 391 -80.50 0.72 37.14
C ASN A 391 -80.73 -0.10 35.87
N TYR A 392 -79.67 -0.25 35.05
CA TYR A 392 -78.93 -1.52 34.81
C TYR A 392 -77.65 -1.26 33.99
N LEU A 393 -76.51 -1.73 34.48
CA LEU A 393 -75.29 -1.98 33.70
C LEU A 393 -75.36 -3.39 33.11
N PRO A 394 -74.73 -3.64 31.95
CA PRO A 394 -73.85 -4.81 31.93
C PRO A 394 -72.48 -4.55 31.28
N MET A 395 -71.52 -5.24 31.89
CA MET A 395 -70.14 -5.48 31.47
C MET A 395 -70.02 -6.13 30.10
N ALA A 396 -69.23 -5.55 29.20
CA ALA A 396 -68.57 -6.24 28.11
C ALA A 396 -67.30 -5.47 27.73
N ILE A 397 -66.13 -5.98 28.12
CA ILE A 397 -64.80 -5.98 27.44
C ILE A 397 -63.81 -6.59 28.46
N ILE A 398 -63.94 -7.89 28.67
CA ILE A 398 -62.85 -8.75 29.18
C ILE A 398 -62.85 -9.97 28.27
N LEU A 399 -62.44 -9.78 27.01
CA LEU A 399 -62.13 -10.86 26.06
C LEU A 399 -61.32 -10.33 24.85
N GLY A 400 -60.59 -9.22 25.00
CA GLY A 400 -59.68 -8.66 23.98
C GLY A 400 -58.19 -8.77 24.33
N ILE A 401 -57.86 -9.16 25.57
CA ILE A 401 -56.48 -9.11 26.09
C ILE A 401 -55.75 -10.48 25.99
N MET A 402 -56.47 -11.57 25.71
CA MET A 402 -55.85 -12.91 25.58
C MET A 402 -55.44 -13.30 24.15
N ALA A 403 -55.73 -12.47 23.13
CA ALA A 403 -55.27 -12.70 21.75
C ALA A 403 -53.94 -11.98 21.41
N VAL A 404 -53.53 -11.00 22.22
CA VAL A 404 -52.30 -10.22 22.00
C VAL A 404 -51.06 -10.91 22.59
N ILE A 405 -51.24 -11.80 23.55
CA ILE A 405 -50.14 -12.53 24.21
C ILE A 405 -49.61 -13.70 23.35
N ALA A 406 -50.40 -14.21 22.40
CA ALA A 406 -49.93 -15.21 21.42
C ALA A 406 -49.19 -14.59 20.21
N GLY A 407 -49.46 -13.32 19.88
CA GLY A 407 -48.79 -12.60 18.78
C GLY A 407 -47.38 -12.10 19.12
N GLY A 408 -47.10 -11.82 20.40
CA GLY A 408 -45.81 -11.31 20.86
C GLY A 408 -44.67 -12.32 20.84
N TYR A 409 -44.96 -13.62 20.89
CA TYR A 409 -43.93 -14.67 20.89
C TYR A 409 -43.41 -14.98 19.47
N VAL A 410 -44.20 -14.69 18.43
CA VAL A 410 -43.82 -14.94 17.02
C VAL A 410 -42.94 -13.81 16.46
N LEU A 411 -43.01 -12.59 17.00
CA LEU A 411 -42.21 -11.46 16.51
C LEU A 411 -40.78 -11.41 17.09
N ARG A 412 -40.52 -11.99 18.28
CA ARG A 412 -39.15 -12.10 18.84
C ARG A 412 -38.28 -13.15 18.15
N ALA A 413 -38.86 -14.16 17.51
CA ALA A 413 -38.12 -15.19 16.77
C ALA A 413 -37.57 -14.72 15.41
N THR A 414 -37.81 -13.47 15.00
CA THR A 414 -37.47 -12.98 13.66
C THR A 414 -36.06 -12.40 13.53
N ARG A 415 -35.30 -12.28 14.63
CA ARG A 415 -33.98 -11.63 14.69
C ARG A 415 -32.80 -12.57 14.96
N THR A 416 -33.00 -13.88 15.11
CA THR A 416 -31.90 -14.85 15.32
C THR A 416 -31.21 -15.22 14.01
N LEU A 417 -29.92 -15.62 14.06
CA LEU A 417 -29.15 -16.09 12.89
C LEU A 417 -29.90 -17.19 12.13
N ASP A 418 -30.43 -18.15 12.89
CA ASP A 418 -31.19 -19.29 12.37
C ASP A 418 -32.42 -18.85 11.59
N ALA A 419 -33.13 -17.80 12.05
CA ALA A 419 -34.28 -17.27 11.34
C ALA A 419 -33.88 -16.57 10.04
N ARG A 420 -32.72 -15.87 10.01
CA ARG A 420 -32.15 -15.26 8.80
C ARG A 420 -31.73 -16.34 7.78
N VAL A 421 -30.94 -17.32 8.22
CA VAL A 421 -30.51 -18.47 7.41
C VAL A 421 -31.73 -19.26 6.91
N ALA A 422 -32.75 -19.47 7.73
CA ALA A 422 -33.98 -20.16 7.32
C ALA A 422 -34.83 -19.36 6.33
N ARG A 423 -34.83 -18.02 6.39
CA ARG A 423 -35.47 -17.17 5.36
C ARG A 423 -34.68 -17.21 4.06
N PHE A 424 -33.36 -17.10 4.13
CA PHE A 424 -32.49 -17.20 2.98
C PHE A 424 -32.62 -18.57 2.29
N TYR A 425 -32.58 -19.66 3.04
CA TYR A 425 -32.78 -21.01 2.52
C TYR A 425 -34.18 -21.21 1.92
N ARG A 426 -35.23 -20.62 2.52
CA ARG A 426 -36.57 -20.59 1.90
C ARG A 426 -36.57 -19.83 0.58
N ARG A 427 -35.83 -18.72 0.49
CA ARG A 427 -35.67 -17.93 -0.75
C ARG A 427 -34.91 -18.71 -1.83
N LEU A 428 -33.87 -19.45 -1.46
CA LEU A 428 -33.17 -20.39 -2.36
C LEU A 428 -34.14 -21.46 -2.86
N LYS A 429 -34.92 -22.07 -1.97
CA LYS A 429 -35.91 -23.11 -2.32
C LYS A 429 -37.03 -22.58 -3.22
N SER A 430 -37.47 -21.33 -3.02
CA SER A 430 -38.49 -20.71 -3.88
C SER A 430 -37.96 -20.28 -5.24
N ASN A 431 -36.67 -19.94 -5.33
CA ASN A 431 -36.01 -19.48 -6.55
C ASN A 431 -34.76 -20.32 -6.86
N PRO A 432 -34.89 -21.63 -7.15
CA PRO A 432 -33.75 -22.52 -7.37
C PRO A 432 -32.91 -22.08 -8.57
N ALA A 433 -33.52 -21.44 -9.57
CA ALA A 433 -32.79 -20.87 -10.70
C ALA A 433 -31.79 -19.78 -10.31
N ALA A 434 -32.02 -19.04 -9.22
CA ALA A 434 -31.14 -17.95 -8.78
C ALA A 434 -30.15 -18.39 -7.68
N THR A 435 -29.93 -19.69 -7.49
CA THR A 435 -29.14 -20.22 -6.36
C THR A 435 -27.74 -19.59 -6.28
N MET A 436 -26.99 -19.57 -7.38
CA MET A 436 -25.64 -18.99 -7.40
C MET A 436 -25.65 -17.47 -7.17
N ASP A 437 -26.56 -16.75 -7.82
CA ASP A 437 -26.66 -15.29 -7.65
C ASP A 437 -27.03 -14.92 -6.21
N LEU A 438 -27.91 -15.70 -5.57
CA LEU A 438 -28.30 -15.51 -4.17
C LEU A 438 -27.16 -15.87 -3.21
N LEU A 439 -26.37 -16.90 -3.52
CA LEU A 439 -25.18 -17.27 -2.73
C LEU A 439 -24.08 -16.21 -2.84
N GLU A 440 -23.83 -15.64 -4.03
CA GLU A 440 -22.89 -14.52 -4.23
C GLU A 440 -23.30 -13.31 -3.40
N VAL A 441 -24.59 -12.92 -3.47
CA VAL A 441 -25.12 -11.82 -2.66
C VAL A 441 -25.01 -12.12 -1.16
N ALA A 442 -25.29 -13.35 -0.74
CA ALA A 442 -25.16 -13.74 0.66
C ALA A 442 -23.70 -13.77 1.12
N TYR A 443 -22.76 -14.19 0.27
CA TYR A 443 -21.34 -14.22 0.55
C TYR A 443 -20.79 -12.80 0.72
N ASN A 444 -21.19 -11.87 -0.15
CA ASN A 444 -20.85 -10.45 -0.06
C ASN A 444 -21.42 -9.79 1.20
N ILE A 445 -22.72 -9.98 1.47
CA ILE A 445 -23.39 -9.43 2.67
C ILE A 445 -22.83 -10.03 3.97
N SER A 446 -22.45 -11.31 3.97
CA SER A 446 -21.89 -11.93 5.17
C SER A 446 -20.39 -11.69 5.32
N GLY A 447 -19.73 -11.04 4.35
CA GLY A 447 -18.26 -10.93 4.32
C GLY A 447 -17.54 -12.27 4.38
N GLY A 448 -18.16 -13.37 3.94
CA GLY A 448 -17.64 -14.73 4.12
C GLY A 448 -17.73 -15.26 5.56
N SER A 449 -18.55 -14.66 6.42
CA SER A 449 -18.67 -14.99 7.85
C SER A 449 -18.80 -16.50 8.11
N PRO A 450 -17.88 -17.09 8.90
CA PRO A 450 -17.86 -18.50 9.28
C PRO A 450 -19.20 -19.02 9.79
N ASP A 451 -19.85 -18.26 10.67
CA ASP A 451 -21.06 -18.72 11.36
C ASP A 451 -22.28 -18.71 10.42
N TYR A 452 -22.34 -17.82 9.44
CA TYR A 452 -23.47 -17.76 8.50
C TYR A 452 -23.46 -18.94 7.53
N LEU A 453 -22.31 -19.21 6.90
CA LEU A 453 -22.15 -20.29 5.93
C LEU A 453 -22.24 -21.68 6.59
N LEU A 454 -21.70 -21.83 7.80
CA LEU A 454 -21.78 -23.09 8.55
C LEU A 454 -23.22 -23.41 8.98
N ASN A 455 -24.00 -22.40 9.40
CA ASN A 455 -25.42 -22.59 9.70
C ASN A 455 -26.26 -22.84 8.44
N LEU A 456 -25.93 -22.20 7.32
CA LEU A 456 -26.57 -22.50 6.03
C LEU A 456 -26.33 -23.95 5.60
N SER A 457 -25.09 -24.43 5.73
CA SER A 457 -24.72 -25.81 5.46
C SER A 457 -25.50 -26.79 6.35
N SER A 458 -25.50 -26.56 7.67
CA SER A 458 -26.27 -27.35 8.64
C SER A 458 -27.77 -27.42 8.28
N ARG A 459 -28.36 -26.27 7.92
CA ARG A 459 -29.77 -26.19 7.54
C ARG A 459 -30.07 -26.93 6.23
N ALA A 460 -29.21 -26.79 5.23
CA ALA A 460 -29.35 -27.46 3.95
C ALA A 460 -29.27 -28.99 4.12
N ARG A 461 -28.37 -29.50 4.96
CA ARG A 461 -28.31 -30.93 5.34
C ARG A 461 -29.57 -31.41 6.03
N ALA A 462 -30.12 -30.63 6.98
CA ALA A 462 -31.36 -30.97 7.67
C ALA A 462 -32.57 -31.10 6.72
N GLU A 463 -32.53 -30.41 5.59
CA GLU A 463 -33.56 -30.42 4.55
C GLU A 463 -33.20 -31.35 3.36
N ASN A 464 -32.18 -32.21 3.52
CA ASN A 464 -31.65 -33.14 2.52
C ASN A 464 -31.16 -32.50 1.20
N ASN A 465 -30.80 -31.21 1.22
CA ASN A 465 -30.19 -30.54 0.07
C ASN A 465 -28.66 -30.58 0.17
N ARG A 466 -28.08 -31.67 -0.35
CA ARG A 466 -26.63 -31.89 -0.31
C ARG A 466 -25.84 -30.87 -1.13
N LEU A 467 -26.35 -30.47 -2.30
CA LEU A 467 -25.66 -29.52 -3.19
C LEU A 467 -25.46 -28.16 -2.52
N VAL A 468 -26.51 -27.58 -1.94
CA VAL A 468 -26.41 -26.28 -1.24
C VAL A 468 -25.56 -26.39 0.03
N ALA A 469 -25.60 -27.53 0.73
CA ALA A 469 -24.73 -27.76 1.87
C ALA A 469 -23.26 -27.76 1.49
N SER A 470 -22.88 -28.53 0.46
CA SER A 470 -21.52 -28.59 -0.05
C SER A 470 -21.03 -27.24 -0.56
N LEU A 471 -21.87 -26.47 -1.28
CA LEU A 471 -21.52 -25.11 -1.68
C LEU A 471 -21.24 -24.20 -0.49
N ALA A 472 -22.09 -24.25 0.55
CA ALA A 472 -21.88 -23.45 1.75
C ALA A 472 -20.61 -23.85 2.52
N ASP A 473 -20.30 -25.16 2.61
CA ASP A 473 -19.05 -25.65 3.21
C ASP A 473 -17.82 -25.20 2.41
N GLY A 474 -17.89 -25.30 1.08
CA GLY A 474 -16.80 -24.92 0.20
C GLY A 474 -16.53 -23.42 0.23
N LEU A 475 -17.58 -22.59 0.21
CA LEU A 475 -17.47 -21.13 0.37
C LEU A 475 -16.91 -20.74 1.74
N TYR A 476 -17.30 -21.45 2.80
CA TYR A 476 -16.73 -21.24 4.13
C TYR A 476 -15.22 -21.48 4.16
N LEU A 477 -14.74 -22.50 3.45
CA LEU A 477 -13.32 -22.85 3.42
C LEU A 477 -12.48 -21.95 2.50
N LEU A 478 -13.06 -21.07 1.67
CA LEU A 478 -12.29 -20.25 0.74
C LEU A 478 -11.29 -19.32 1.44
N ALA A 479 -11.64 -18.77 2.60
CA ALA A 479 -10.79 -17.84 3.34
C ALA A 479 -9.54 -18.52 3.93
N ASP A 480 -9.71 -19.66 4.61
CA ASP A 480 -8.62 -20.31 5.35
C ASP A 480 -7.95 -21.45 4.58
N ARG A 481 -8.70 -22.17 3.74
CA ARG A 481 -8.27 -23.37 3.02
C ARG A 481 -8.79 -23.36 1.58
N PRO A 482 -8.38 -22.37 0.76
CA PRO A 482 -8.92 -22.15 -0.58
C PRO A 482 -8.86 -23.38 -1.48
N GLY A 483 -7.80 -24.20 -1.39
CA GLY A 483 -7.71 -25.45 -2.15
C GLY A 483 -8.82 -26.46 -1.84
N ALA A 484 -9.10 -26.70 -0.55
CA ALA A 484 -10.18 -27.60 -0.14
C ALA A 484 -11.56 -26.99 -0.43
N GLY A 485 -11.71 -25.68 -0.26
CA GLY A 485 -12.94 -24.97 -0.60
C GLY A 485 -13.28 -25.08 -2.08
N LEU A 486 -12.33 -24.79 -2.97
CA LEU A 486 -12.49 -24.89 -4.42
C LEU A 486 -12.85 -26.31 -4.88
N GLU A 487 -12.22 -27.35 -4.32
CA GLU A 487 -12.53 -28.75 -4.63
C GLU A 487 -13.98 -29.13 -4.29
N ILE A 488 -14.46 -28.69 -3.12
CA ILE A 488 -15.83 -28.96 -2.67
C ILE A 488 -16.85 -28.21 -3.56
N ILE A 489 -16.58 -26.94 -3.87
CA ILE A 489 -17.45 -26.13 -4.74
C ILE A 489 -17.50 -26.74 -6.15
N GLU A 490 -16.36 -27.11 -6.73
CA GLU A 490 -16.30 -27.76 -8.05
C GLU A 490 -17.14 -29.03 -8.08
N SER A 491 -16.94 -29.91 -7.10
CA SER A 491 -17.66 -31.17 -6.98
C SER A 491 -19.18 -30.96 -6.88
N ALA A 492 -19.62 -29.97 -6.09
CA ALA A 492 -21.02 -29.63 -5.95
C ALA A 492 -21.63 -29.08 -7.24
N LEU A 493 -20.91 -28.22 -7.98
CA LEU A 493 -21.37 -27.68 -9.26
C LEU A 493 -21.43 -28.77 -10.34
N GLN A 494 -20.45 -29.68 -10.36
CA GLN A 494 -20.41 -30.83 -11.28
C GLN A 494 -21.57 -31.79 -11.02
N GLU A 495 -21.86 -32.08 -9.75
CA GLU A 495 -23.01 -32.90 -9.35
C GLU A 495 -24.33 -32.22 -9.73
N GLY A 496 -24.46 -30.91 -9.54
CA GLY A 496 -25.61 -30.12 -9.99
C GLY A 496 -25.84 -30.19 -11.50
N LEU A 497 -24.77 -30.12 -12.31
CA LEU A 497 -24.85 -30.31 -13.76
C LEU A 497 -25.32 -31.73 -14.12
N ALA A 498 -24.80 -32.75 -13.44
CA ALA A 498 -25.19 -34.15 -13.66
C ALA A 498 -26.65 -34.42 -13.26
N GLN A 499 -27.16 -33.76 -12.22
CA GLN A 499 -28.55 -33.85 -11.77
C GLN A 499 -29.52 -32.98 -12.60
N GLY A 500 -29.01 -32.16 -13.53
CA GLY A 500 -29.83 -31.31 -14.39
C GLY A 500 -30.44 -30.10 -13.69
N GLU A 501 -29.77 -29.58 -12.67
CA GLU A 501 -30.19 -28.38 -11.94
C GLU A 501 -30.29 -27.16 -12.88
N ARG A 502 -31.36 -26.38 -12.73
CA ARG A 502 -31.65 -25.23 -13.62
C ARG A 502 -31.12 -23.91 -13.05
N TRP A 503 -29.93 -23.92 -12.45
CA TRP A 503 -29.35 -22.69 -11.91
C TRP A 503 -28.83 -21.79 -13.04
N HIS A 504 -29.03 -20.49 -12.87
CA HIS A 504 -28.59 -19.49 -13.81
C HIS A 504 -27.06 -19.57 -13.96
N LYS A 505 -26.60 -19.67 -15.21
CA LYS A 505 -25.18 -19.75 -15.56
C LYS A 505 -24.40 -20.87 -14.83
N LEU A 506 -25.06 -21.97 -14.46
CA LEU A 506 -24.41 -23.09 -13.75
C LEU A 506 -23.14 -23.60 -14.45
N ALA A 507 -23.20 -23.81 -15.77
CA ALA A 507 -22.05 -24.25 -16.56
C ALA A 507 -20.91 -23.21 -16.54
N THR A 508 -21.23 -21.91 -16.59
CA THR A 508 -20.23 -20.84 -16.50
C THR A 508 -19.58 -20.79 -15.11
N TRP A 509 -20.36 -20.98 -14.05
CA TRP A 509 -19.84 -21.07 -12.67
C TRP A 509 -18.95 -22.29 -12.49
N HIS A 510 -19.37 -23.45 -12.98
CA HIS A 510 -18.55 -24.66 -12.98
C HIS A 510 -17.23 -24.45 -13.72
N ASP A 511 -17.27 -23.93 -14.96
CA ASP A 511 -16.06 -23.67 -15.76
C ASP A 511 -15.10 -22.70 -15.05
N PHE A 512 -15.64 -21.65 -14.42
CA PHE A 512 -14.85 -20.70 -13.63
C PHE A 512 -14.18 -21.35 -12.41
N ILE A 513 -14.92 -22.11 -11.61
CA ILE A 513 -14.39 -22.77 -10.42
C ILE A 513 -13.39 -23.86 -10.81
N ALA A 514 -13.66 -24.67 -11.83
CA ALA A 514 -12.78 -25.73 -12.29
C ALA A 514 -11.43 -25.19 -12.81
N VAL A 515 -11.45 -24.10 -13.59
CA VAL A 515 -10.22 -23.44 -14.04
C VAL A 515 -9.47 -22.84 -12.85
N SER A 516 -10.17 -22.16 -11.94
CA SER A 516 -9.56 -21.56 -10.75
C SER A 516 -8.93 -22.62 -9.84
N HIS A 517 -9.59 -23.75 -9.62
CA HIS A 517 -9.07 -24.87 -8.86
C HIS A 517 -7.83 -25.48 -9.53
N ALA A 518 -7.85 -25.70 -10.85
CA ALA A 518 -6.68 -26.19 -11.58
C ALA A 518 -5.48 -25.24 -11.49
N LEU A 519 -5.71 -23.93 -11.64
CA LEU A 519 -4.69 -22.90 -11.51
C LEU A 519 -4.13 -22.79 -10.09
N PHE A 520 -4.97 -23.03 -9.07
CA PHE A 520 -4.54 -23.06 -7.67
C PHE A 520 -3.73 -24.33 -7.37
N LYS A 521 -4.11 -25.49 -7.91
CA LYS A 521 -3.46 -26.77 -7.63
C LYS A 521 -2.11 -26.95 -8.35
N ALA A 522 -1.88 -26.20 -9.42
CA ALA A 522 -0.61 -26.24 -10.15
C ALA A 522 0.60 -26.08 -9.20
N PRO A 523 1.57 -27.02 -9.21
CA PRO A 523 2.72 -27.05 -8.34
C PRO A 523 3.90 -26.22 -8.86
N SER A 524 3.85 -25.75 -10.11
CA SER A 524 4.95 -25.04 -10.76
C SER A 524 4.47 -23.96 -11.74
N ILE A 525 5.37 -23.03 -12.08
CA ILE A 525 5.12 -22.00 -13.10
C ILE A 525 4.80 -22.65 -14.46
N THR A 526 5.52 -23.69 -14.84
CA THR A 526 5.27 -24.43 -16.09
C THR A 526 3.84 -24.97 -16.13
N GLU A 527 3.36 -25.61 -15.05
CA GLU A 527 1.98 -26.13 -15.02
C GLU A 527 0.91 -25.02 -15.04
N ILE A 528 1.17 -23.88 -14.39
CA ILE A 528 0.31 -22.69 -14.50
C ILE A 528 0.22 -22.21 -15.95
N THR A 529 1.36 -22.12 -16.66
CA THR A 529 1.37 -21.63 -18.05
C THR A 529 0.71 -22.61 -19.03
N LEU A 530 0.78 -23.92 -18.78
CA LEU A 530 0.06 -24.94 -19.56
C LEU A 530 -1.46 -24.81 -19.46
N LEU A 531 -1.98 -24.27 -18.36
CA LEU A 531 -3.42 -24.03 -18.16
C LEU A 531 -3.92 -22.74 -18.82
N ARG A 532 -3.03 -21.87 -19.32
CA ARG A 532 -3.37 -20.59 -19.96
C ARG A 532 -4.40 -20.70 -21.09
N PRO A 533 -4.33 -21.67 -22.03
CA PRO A 533 -5.36 -21.81 -23.07
C PRO A 533 -6.76 -22.08 -22.48
N ARG A 534 -6.85 -22.94 -21.46
CA ARG A 534 -8.13 -23.20 -20.76
C ARG A 534 -8.67 -21.96 -20.08
N TYR A 535 -7.80 -21.18 -19.44
CA TYR A 535 -8.14 -19.89 -18.84
C TYR A 535 -8.68 -18.88 -19.88
N LEU A 536 -8.01 -18.73 -21.04
CA LEU A 536 -8.48 -17.82 -22.09
C LEU A 536 -9.80 -18.25 -22.70
N THR A 537 -9.99 -19.55 -22.97
CA THR A 537 -11.28 -20.07 -23.47
C THR A 537 -12.42 -19.84 -22.47
N MET A 538 -12.15 -19.97 -21.17
CA MET A 538 -13.12 -19.65 -20.11
C MET A 538 -13.46 -18.15 -20.09
N LEU A 539 -12.47 -17.27 -20.28
CA LEU A 539 -12.68 -15.81 -20.37
C LEU A 539 -13.53 -15.43 -21.59
N GLU A 540 -13.22 -15.97 -22.77
CA GLU A 540 -13.94 -15.69 -24.02
C GLU A 540 -15.42 -16.09 -23.95
N ARG A 541 -15.75 -17.15 -23.21
CA ARG A 541 -17.12 -17.62 -23.00
C ARG A 541 -17.91 -16.81 -21.97
N ARG A 542 -17.26 -15.87 -21.26
CA ARG A 542 -17.90 -15.07 -20.20
C ARG A 542 -18.45 -13.78 -20.80
N GLU A 543 -19.77 -13.66 -20.87
CA GLU A 543 -20.45 -12.53 -21.53
C GLU A 543 -20.40 -11.20 -20.75
N THR A 544 -19.88 -11.13 -19.52
CA THR A 544 -19.77 -9.87 -18.75
C THR A 544 -18.90 -10.05 -17.47
N PRO A 545 -18.09 -9.06 -17.07
CA PRO A 545 -17.45 -9.05 -15.75
C PRO A 545 -18.51 -8.93 -14.64
N ILE A 546 -18.37 -9.72 -13.56
CA ILE A 546 -19.35 -9.78 -12.47
C ILE A 546 -19.39 -8.49 -11.65
N ASN A 547 -18.33 -7.67 -11.63
CA ASN A 547 -18.32 -6.33 -11.06
C ASN A 547 -17.20 -5.50 -11.70
N GLN A 548 -17.36 -4.16 -11.80
CA GLN A 548 -16.41 -3.25 -12.46
C GLN A 548 -15.06 -3.06 -11.70
N GLY A 549 -14.66 -4.00 -10.84
CA GLY A 549 -13.55 -3.81 -9.88
C GLY A 549 -12.54 -4.95 -9.82
N ALA A 550 -13.01 -6.15 -9.54
CA ALA A 550 -12.21 -7.39 -9.51
C ALA A 550 -12.79 -8.35 -10.54
N SER A 551 -12.00 -8.67 -11.56
CA SER A 551 -12.35 -9.62 -12.61
C SER A 551 -11.22 -10.63 -12.75
N ILE A 552 -11.57 -11.89 -12.96
CA ILE A 552 -10.62 -12.98 -13.18
C ILE A 552 -9.63 -12.66 -14.31
N GLY A 553 -10.03 -11.79 -15.26
CA GLY A 553 -9.17 -11.24 -16.31
C GLY A 553 -7.93 -10.50 -15.81
N ALA A 554 -7.91 -10.05 -14.56
CA ALA A 554 -6.74 -9.40 -13.95
C ALA A 554 -5.51 -10.33 -13.86
N LEU A 555 -5.70 -11.65 -13.92
CA LEU A 555 -4.61 -12.63 -13.98
C LEU A 555 -3.93 -12.70 -15.35
N GLU A 556 -4.46 -12.05 -16.39
CA GLU A 556 -3.88 -12.16 -17.73
C GLU A 556 -2.46 -11.59 -17.80
N LYS A 557 -2.21 -10.42 -17.20
CA LYS A 557 -0.89 -9.79 -17.15
C LYS A 557 0.15 -10.66 -16.44
N PRO A 558 -0.05 -11.11 -15.18
CA PRO A 558 0.91 -12.00 -14.54
C PRO A 558 1.07 -13.32 -15.29
N LEU A 559 0.00 -13.91 -15.82
CA LEU A 559 0.06 -15.16 -16.59
C LEU A 559 0.84 -15.02 -17.91
N ASN A 560 0.76 -13.87 -18.58
CA ASN A 560 1.57 -13.57 -19.77
C ASN A 560 3.05 -13.44 -19.42
N ASN A 561 3.38 -12.75 -18.32
CA ASN A 561 4.76 -12.66 -17.84
C ASN A 561 5.32 -14.04 -17.48
N LEU A 562 4.54 -14.90 -16.81
CA LEU A 562 4.94 -16.28 -16.51
C LEU A 562 5.20 -17.09 -17.79
N ARG A 563 4.32 -16.99 -18.78
CA ARG A 563 4.51 -17.64 -20.10
C ARG A 563 5.79 -17.16 -20.77
N ASP A 564 6.04 -15.85 -20.76
CA ASP A 564 7.21 -15.29 -21.43
C ASP A 564 8.50 -15.67 -20.69
N SER A 565 8.45 -15.85 -19.36
CA SER A 565 9.56 -16.40 -18.59
C SER A 565 9.95 -17.84 -19.00
N GLU A 566 8.99 -18.67 -19.42
CA GLU A 566 9.24 -20.05 -19.88
C GLU A 566 9.73 -20.11 -21.35
N ARG A 567 9.65 -19.00 -22.10
CA ARG A 567 10.07 -18.94 -23.50
C ARG A 567 11.52 -18.51 -23.69
N VAL A 568 12.14 -17.98 -22.65
CA VAL A 568 13.51 -17.48 -22.74
C VAL A 568 14.49 -18.47 -22.11
N GLU A 569 15.58 -18.72 -22.82
CA GLU A 569 16.62 -19.66 -22.40
C GLU A 569 17.65 -19.01 -21.46
N LEU A 570 17.85 -17.69 -21.56
CA LEU A 570 18.80 -16.93 -20.75
C LEU A 570 18.21 -16.59 -19.37
N PHE A 571 19.04 -16.78 -18.34
CA PHE A 571 18.66 -16.51 -16.94
C PHE A 571 18.28 -15.04 -16.69
N GLU A 572 19.05 -14.10 -17.24
CA GLU A 572 18.84 -12.65 -17.02
C GLU A 572 17.47 -12.22 -17.53
N ASP A 573 17.09 -12.70 -18.71
CA ASP A 573 15.81 -12.41 -19.32
C ASP A 573 14.65 -13.10 -18.58
N ARG A 574 14.82 -14.37 -18.17
CA ARG A 574 13.81 -15.08 -17.35
C ARG A 574 13.55 -14.34 -16.04
N PHE A 575 14.59 -13.82 -15.39
CA PHE A 575 14.49 -13.04 -14.16
C PHE A 575 13.71 -11.73 -14.35
N VAL A 576 13.84 -11.05 -15.51
CA VAL A 576 13.05 -9.84 -15.82
C VAL A 576 11.55 -10.16 -15.83
N TYR A 577 11.14 -11.23 -16.52
CA TYR A 577 9.73 -11.61 -16.60
C TYR A 577 9.16 -12.06 -15.24
N LEU A 578 9.93 -12.81 -14.44
CA LEU A 578 9.49 -13.23 -13.10
C LEU A 578 9.31 -12.03 -12.15
N ASN A 579 10.20 -11.02 -12.21
CA ASN A 579 10.00 -9.78 -11.45
C ASN A 579 8.81 -8.96 -11.93
N ALA A 580 8.56 -8.93 -13.26
CA ALA A 580 7.38 -8.28 -13.82
C ALA A 580 6.07 -8.99 -13.39
N ALA A 581 6.08 -10.32 -13.31
CA ALA A 581 4.98 -11.12 -12.77
C ALA A 581 4.76 -10.81 -11.28
N THR A 582 5.83 -10.81 -10.48
CA THR A 582 5.80 -10.48 -9.04
C THR A 582 5.19 -9.10 -8.80
N THR A 583 5.63 -8.10 -9.56
CA THR A 583 5.11 -6.72 -9.46
C THR A 583 3.62 -6.67 -9.81
N SER A 584 3.21 -7.36 -10.88
CA SER A 584 1.81 -7.40 -11.31
C SER A 584 0.90 -8.11 -10.31
N LEU A 585 1.37 -9.19 -9.67
CA LEU A 585 0.63 -9.88 -8.61
C LEU A 585 0.54 -9.04 -7.34
N ARG A 586 1.62 -8.34 -6.95
CA ARG A 586 1.59 -7.43 -5.80
C ARG A 586 0.59 -6.29 -5.99
N GLU A 587 0.57 -5.67 -7.17
CA GLU A 587 -0.44 -4.67 -7.53
C GLU A 587 -1.86 -5.24 -7.46
N LEU A 588 -2.05 -6.49 -7.89
CA LEU A 588 -3.35 -7.16 -7.86
C LEU A 588 -3.80 -7.46 -6.42
N ILE A 589 -2.93 -8.05 -5.59
CA ILE A 589 -3.19 -8.32 -4.17
C ILE A 589 -3.56 -7.01 -3.47
N GLN A 590 -2.74 -5.97 -3.64
CA GLN A 590 -3.03 -4.65 -3.05
C GLN A 590 -4.42 -4.18 -3.48
N LYS A 591 -4.74 -4.19 -4.77
CA LYS A 591 -6.07 -3.82 -5.25
C LYS A 591 -7.19 -4.64 -4.60
N LEU A 592 -7.06 -5.97 -4.55
CA LEU A 592 -8.05 -6.90 -4.00
C LEU A 592 -8.31 -6.70 -2.50
N THR A 593 -7.31 -6.27 -1.72
CA THR A 593 -7.50 -5.94 -0.30
C THR A 593 -8.40 -4.72 -0.04
N TRP A 594 -8.62 -3.91 -1.07
CA TRP A 594 -9.51 -2.74 -1.09
C TRP A 594 -10.83 -3.00 -1.81
N TYR A 595 -11.13 -4.22 -2.26
CA TYR A 595 -12.42 -4.53 -2.88
C TYR A 595 -13.37 -5.20 -1.88
N PRO A 596 -14.69 -5.01 -2.05
CA PRO A 596 -15.68 -5.73 -1.26
C PRO A 596 -15.49 -7.24 -1.40
N THR A 597 -15.81 -7.98 -0.33
CA THR A 597 -15.75 -9.43 -0.33
C THR A 597 -16.70 -10.01 -1.40
N SER A 598 -16.17 -10.85 -2.28
CA SER A 598 -16.91 -11.55 -3.32
C SER A 598 -16.26 -12.91 -3.57
N ILE A 599 -17.03 -13.88 -4.08
CA ILE A 599 -16.48 -15.22 -4.33
C ILE A 599 -15.31 -15.13 -5.31
N GLU A 600 -15.46 -14.31 -6.35
CA GLU A 600 -14.41 -14.09 -7.36
C GLU A 600 -13.18 -13.36 -6.81
N ALA A 601 -13.36 -12.34 -5.96
CA ALA A 601 -12.24 -11.58 -5.40
C ALA A 601 -11.40 -12.41 -4.42
N ASP A 602 -12.04 -13.26 -3.61
CA ASP A 602 -11.33 -14.12 -2.65
C ASP A 602 -10.59 -15.26 -3.37
N ILE A 603 -11.17 -15.84 -4.41
CA ILE A 603 -10.48 -16.81 -5.28
C ILE A 603 -9.28 -16.16 -5.96
N LEU A 604 -9.43 -14.94 -6.47
CA LEU A 604 -8.35 -14.18 -7.08
C LEU A 604 -7.22 -13.87 -6.11
N LEU A 605 -7.56 -13.50 -4.87
CA LEU A 605 -6.58 -13.23 -3.82
C LEU A 605 -5.80 -14.50 -3.49
N ALA A 606 -6.50 -15.62 -3.27
CA ALA A 606 -5.87 -16.92 -3.00
C ALA A 606 -4.95 -17.40 -4.15
N LEU A 607 -5.37 -17.20 -5.41
CA LEU A 607 -4.54 -17.49 -6.58
C LEU A 607 -3.30 -16.60 -6.63
N ALA A 608 -3.46 -15.29 -6.43
CA ALA A 608 -2.36 -14.34 -6.50
C ALA A 608 -1.32 -14.57 -5.41
N GLU A 609 -1.75 -14.86 -4.18
CA GLU A 609 -0.87 -15.21 -3.06
C GLU A 609 -0.11 -16.51 -3.33
N ARG A 610 -0.82 -17.56 -3.79
CA ARG A 610 -0.17 -18.83 -4.12
C ARG A 610 0.85 -18.70 -5.24
N TRP A 611 0.53 -17.94 -6.29
CA TRP A 611 1.45 -17.71 -7.40
C TRP A 611 2.65 -16.86 -6.98
N SER A 612 2.46 -15.87 -6.10
CA SER A 612 3.58 -15.10 -5.53
C SER A 612 4.56 -16.03 -4.84
N GLY A 613 4.08 -16.96 -4.00
CA GLY A 613 4.93 -17.95 -3.33
C GLY A 613 5.69 -18.87 -4.30
N LEU A 614 5.05 -19.33 -5.38
CA LEU A 614 5.71 -20.14 -6.42
C LEU A 614 6.79 -19.35 -7.17
N ILE A 615 6.51 -18.08 -7.51
CA ILE A 615 7.47 -17.22 -8.20
C ILE A 615 8.66 -16.88 -7.30
N GLU A 616 8.41 -16.59 -6.02
CA GLU A 616 9.47 -16.35 -5.04
C GLU A 616 10.38 -17.58 -4.89
N ALA A 617 9.81 -18.77 -4.80
CA ALA A 617 10.58 -20.02 -4.77
C ALA A 617 11.41 -20.23 -6.05
N GLU A 618 10.84 -19.95 -7.24
CA GLU A 618 11.58 -20.05 -8.50
C GLU A 618 12.69 -18.99 -8.60
N ILE A 619 12.42 -17.74 -8.19
CA ILE A 619 13.40 -16.65 -8.16
C ILE A 619 14.56 -17.00 -7.23
N GLU A 620 14.30 -17.54 -6.04
CA GLU A 620 15.33 -18.00 -5.12
C GLU A 620 16.13 -19.18 -5.70
N GLY A 621 15.46 -20.14 -6.34
CA GLY A 621 16.14 -21.22 -7.08
C GLY A 621 17.05 -20.69 -8.21
N LEU A 622 16.61 -19.65 -8.91
CA LEU A 622 17.34 -19.03 -10.02
C LEU A 622 18.52 -18.15 -9.55
N ARG A 623 18.44 -17.55 -8.36
CA ARG A 623 19.53 -16.79 -7.72
C ARG A 623 20.76 -17.64 -7.39
N GLY A 624 20.63 -18.97 -7.40
CA GLY A 624 21.74 -19.92 -7.59
C GLY A 624 22.39 -20.48 -6.32
N GLN A 625 23.10 -21.60 -6.48
CA GLN A 625 23.94 -22.26 -5.47
C GLN A 625 25.43 -22.10 -5.83
N ALA A 626 26.32 -22.24 -4.85
CA ALA A 626 27.74 -22.32 -5.13
C ALA A 626 28.13 -23.75 -5.56
N ARG A 627 28.95 -23.85 -6.60
CA ARG A 627 29.45 -25.12 -7.13
C ARG A 627 30.96 -25.04 -7.21
N LEU A 628 31.63 -25.69 -6.26
CA LEU A 628 33.08 -25.71 -6.21
C LEU A 628 33.65 -26.84 -7.07
N VAL A 629 34.55 -26.50 -7.98
CA VAL A 629 35.39 -27.43 -8.73
C VAL A 629 36.81 -27.28 -8.22
N ILE A 630 37.40 -28.40 -7.79
CA ILE A 630 38.72 -28.45 -7.17
C ILE A 630 39.69 -29.15 -8.12
N SER A 631 40.88 -28.58 -8.28
CA SER A 631 41.98 -29.19 -9.03
C SER A 631 43.31 -29.06 -8.26
N LEU A 632 44.19 -30.05 -8.42
CA LEU A 632 45.52 -30.01 -7.85
C LEU A 632 46.48 -29.29 -8.81
N ALA A 633 46.96 -28.11 -8.41
CA ALA A 633 47.91 -27.33 -9.21
C ALA A 633 49.35 -27.87 -9.08
N THR A 634 49.70 -28.44 -7.92
CA THR A 634 51.02 -29.04 -7.64
C THR A 634 51.01 -30.56 -7.82
N GLN A 635 51.01 -31.03 -9.06
CA GLN A 635 51.07 -32.47 -9.37
C GLN A 635 52.47 -33.06 -9.23
N ARG A 636 53.52 -32.21 -9.20
CA ARG A 636 54.92 -32.61 -9.05
C ARG A 636 55.61 -31.78 -7.99
N VAL A 637 56.30 -32.45 -7.07
CA VAL A 637 56.89 -31.83 -5.87
C VAL A 637 58.31 -32.34 -5.69
N ILE A 638 59.23 -31.48 -5.26
CA ILE A 638 60.59 -31.88 -4.90
C ILE A 638 60.54 -32.48 -3.47
N PRO A 639 61.13 -33.66 -3.21
CA PRO A 639 61.15 -34.26 -1.88
C PRO A 639 62.09 -33.48 -0.95
N THR A 640 61.55 -32.42 -0.34
CA THR A 640 62.16 -31.63 0.74
C THR A 640 61.43 -31.90 2.05
N ASP A 641 62.03 -31.52 3.20
CA ASP A 641 61.42 -31.71 4.53
C ASP A 641 60.07 -30.98 4.69
N GLU A 642 59.86 -29.94 3.89
CA GLU A 642 58.60 -29.22 3.75
C GLU A 642 58.30 -29.02 2.26
N ALA A 643 57.10 -29.43 1.83
CA ALA A 643 56.61 -29.30 0.47
C ALA A 643 55.28 -28.52 0.47
N THR A 644 55.18 -27.54 -0.43
CA THR A 644 53.93 -26.79 -0.61
C THR A 644 53.02 -27.49 -1.61
N ILE A 645 51.79 -27.75 -1.20
CA ILE A 645 50.71 -28.24 -2.05
C ILE A 645 49.73 -27.10 -2.31
N VAL A 646 49.35 -26.90 -3.57
CA VAL A 646 48.41 -25.87 -3.99
C VAL A 646 47.20 -26.52 -4.64
N LEU A 647 46.03 -26.28 -4.04
CA LEU A 647 44.73 -26.62 -4.59
C LEU A 647 44.11 -25.37 -5.22
N GLU A 648 43.62 -25.47 -6.45
CA GLU A 648 42.82 -24.42 -7.09
C GLU A 648 41.34 -24.77 -6.90
N ILE A 649 40.61 -23.83 -6.27
CA ILE A 649 39.18 -23.96 -5.98
C ILE A 649 38.47 -22.91 -6.83
N SER A 650 37.68 -23.36 -7.79
CA SER A 650 36.89 -22.51 -8.68
C SER A 650 35.41 -22.61 -8.32
N ASN A 651 34.75 -21.48 -8.12
CA ASN A 651 33.30 -21.46 -7.98
C ASN A 651 32.66 -21.29 -9.37
N GLU A 652 32.23 -22.41 -9.96
CA GLU A 652 31.46 -22.45 -11.20
C GLU A 652 29.94 -22.33 -10.96
N GLY A 653 29.54 -22.09 -9.72
CA GLY A 653 28.16 -21.84 -9.33
C GLY A 653 27.72 -20.41 -9.62
N LYS A 654 26.45 -20.13 -9.31
CA LYS A 654 25.80 -18.84 -9.56
C LYS A 654 25.67 -17.95 -8.30
N ALA A 655 25.99 -18.51 -7.13
CA ALA A 655 26.07 -17.79 -5.84
C ALA A 655 27.50 -17.85 -5.26
N PRO A 656 27.89 -16.91 -4.40
CA PRO A 656 29.16 -16.99 -3.68
C PRO A 656 29.20 -18.19 -2.73
N ALA A 657 30.36 -18.84 -2.60
CA ALA A 657 30.62 -19.78 -1.53
C ALA A 657 31.23 -19.02 -0.34
N GLU A 658 30.64 -19.18 0.84
CA GLU A 658 31.08 -18.58 2.09
C GLU A 658 31.78 -19.61 2.96
N GLN A 659 32.72 -19.16 3.79
CA GLN A 659 33.49 -20.00 4.71
C GLN A 659 34.06 -21.28 4.07
N VAL A 660 34.68 -21.15 2.89
CA VAL A 660 35.29 -22.29 2.20
C VAL A 660 36.53 -22.72 2.97
N GLN A 661 36.45 -23.88 3.60
CA GLN A 661 37.53 -24.50 4.37
C GLN A 661 37.98 -25.78 3.67
N VAL A 662 39.29 -25.96 3.55
CA VAL A 662 39.89 -27.19 3.04
C VAL A 662 40.59 -27.90 4.21
N GLU A 663 40.33 -29.19 4.34
CA GLU A 663 40.98 -30.05 5.32
C GLU A 663 41.62 -31.24 4.62
N LEU A 664 42.96 -31.29 4.64
CA LEU A 664 43.71 -32.45 4.18
C LEU A 664 43.54 -33.61 5.16
N VAL A 665 43.22 -34.79 4.64
CA VAL A 665 43.10 -36.03 5.43
C VAL A 665 44.50 -36.58 5.69
N PRO A 666 44.85 -36.98 6.94
CA PRO A 666 46.12 -37.62 7.23
C PRO A 666 46.28 -38.97 6.51
N ASP A 667 47.48 -39.25 5.99
CA ASP A 667 47.79 -40.50 5.29
C ASP A 667 49.22 -40.96 5.67
N PRO A 668 49.52 -42.27 5.79
CA PRO A 668 50.88 -42.74 6.07
C PRO A 668 51.95 -42.27 5.09
N ALA A 669 51.57 -41.84 3.87
CA ALA A 669 52.49 -41.37 2.85
C ALA A 669 52.93 -39.90 3.02
N TYR A 670 52.24 -39.10 3.84
CA TYR A 670 52.61 -37.71 4.12
C TYR A 670 52.11 -37.21 5.48
N GLU A 671 52.87 -36.33 6.10
CA GLU A 671 52.46 -35.62 7.32
C GLU A 671 51.99 -34.20 6.95
N VAL A 672 50.82 -33.78 7.44
CA VAL A 672 50.32 -32.40 7.21
C VAL A 672 50.93 -31.48 8.26
N ILE A 673 51.80 -30.57 7.82
CA ILE A 673 52.44 -29.56 8.69
C ILE A 673 51.51 -28.36 8.88
N ARG A 674 50.87 -27.91 7.80
CA ARG A 674 49.95 -26.76 7.81
C ARG A 674 48.77 -26.99 6.88
N GLN A 675 47.55 -26.86 7.42
CA GLN A 675 46.32 -26.85 6.65
C GLN A 675 46.14 -25.52 5.88
N PRO A 676 45.38 -25.51 4.78
CA PRO A 676 45.02 -24.27 4.10
C PRO A 676 44.24 -23.28 4.96
N ASP A 677 44.49 -21.99 4.74
CA ASP A 677 43.75 -20.91 5.40
C ASP A 677 42.28 -20.86 4.90
N LEU A 678 41.36 -20.47 5.79
CA LEU A 678 39.95 -20.26 5.46
C LEU A 678 39.81 -19.21 4.35
N ILE A 679 38.98 -19.49 3.35
CA ILE A 679 38.57 -18.51 2.35
C ILE A 679 37.18 -17.98 2.76
N PRO A 680 37.07 -16.75 3.30
CA PRO A 680 35.80 -16.26 3.85
C PRO A 680 34.69 -16.15 2.80
N LEU A 681 35.07 -15.79 1.56
CA LEU A 681 34.15 -15.58 0.46
C LEU A 681 34.83 -15.90 -0.87
N LEU A 682 34.20 -16.76 -1.68
CA LEU A 682 34.58 -17.09 -3.04
C LEU A 682 33.41 -16.76 -4.01
N PRO A 683 33.42 -15.59 -4.67
CA PRO A 683 32.36 -15.17 -5.58
C PRO A 683 32.18 -16.11 -6.78
N ALA A 684 30.98 -16.11 -7.38
CA ALA A 684 30.70 -16.85 -8.61
C ALA A 684 31.67 -16.48 -9.74
N GLY A 685 32.14 -17.48 -10.49
CA GLY A 685 33.10 -17.33 -11.59
C GLY A 685 34.53 -16.97 -11.15
N ARG A 686 34.84 -17.01 -9.86
CA ARG A 686 36.19 -16.73 -9.33
C ARG A 686 36.87 -18.00 -8.87
N THR A 687 38.20 -17.98 -8.96
CA THR A 687 39.09 -19.05 -8.50
C THR A 687 40.01 -18.52 -7.40
N ARG A 688 40.23 -19.33 -6.36
CA ARG A 688 41.18 -19.06 -5.28
C ARG A 688 42.12 -20.25 -5.09
N LYS A 689 43.32 -19.97 -4.58
CA LYS A 689 44.34 -20.96 -4.26
C LYS A 689 44.34 -21.22 -2.76
N ALA A 690 44.30 -22.49 -2.40
CA ALA A 690 44.43 -22.98 -1.04
C ALA A 690 45.78 -23.70 -0.91
N ASN A 691 46.68 -23.14 -0.09
CA ASN A 691 48.04 -23.63 0.05
C ASN A 691 48.17 -24.43 1.36
N ALA A 692 48.64 -25.67 1.26
CA ALA A 692 49.01 -26.50 2.41
C ALA A 692 50.52 -26.75 2.42
N ILE A 693 51.06 -27.04 3.60
CA ILE A 693 52.45 -27.51 3.75
C ILE A 693 52.40 -28.94 4.29
N ILE A 694 53.09 -29.85 3.61
CA ILE A 694 53.18 -31.25 4.00
C ILE A 694 54.65 -31.71 4.00
N ARG A 695 54.92 -32.81 4.71
CA ARG A 695 56.17 -33.57 4.61
C ARG A 695 55.88 -34.90 3.92
N PRO A 696 56.42 -35.14 2.70
CA PRO A 696 56.29 -36.44 2.07
C PRO A 696 57.13 -37.49 2.82
N LEU A 697 56.55 -38.65 3.11
CA LEU A 697 57.19 -39.77 3.82
C LEU A 697 57.53 -40.95 2.88
N VAL A 698 57.21 -40.81 1.59
CA VAL A 698 57.47 -41.79 0.52
C VAL A 698 58.42 -41.21 -0.53
N ALA A 699 58.98 -42.05 -1.40
CA ALA A 699 60.03 -41.65 -2.34
C ALA A 699 59.57 -41.47 -3.81
N ASP A 700 58.37 -41.92 -4.18
CA ASP A 700 57.88 -41.92 -5.58
C ASP A 700 56.63 -41.04 -5.77
N ARG A 701 55.47 -41.46 -5.24
CA ARG A 701 54.21 -40.74 -5.38
C ARG A 701 53.24 -41.10 -4.27
N PHE A 702 52.27 -40.22 -4.01
CA PHE A 702 51.20 -40.46 -3.04
C PHE A 702 49.88 -39.83 -3.51
N ARG A 703 48.77 -40.37 -3.01
CA ARG A 703 47.42 -39.83 -3.28
C ARG A 703 47.07 -38.80 -2.21
N LEU A 704 46.97 -37.54 -2.58
CA LEU A 704 46.45 -36.49 -1.71
C LEU A 704 44.94 -36.67 -1.56
N SER A 705 44.42 -36.61 -0.33
CA SER A 705 42.97 -36.67 -0.06
C SER A 705 42.56 -35.50 0.84
N SER A 706 41.42 -34.87 0.53
CA SER A 706 40.92 -33.70 1.26
C SER A 706 39.40 -33.61 1.27
N HIS A 707 38.84 -32.99 2.31
CA HIS A 707 37.45 -32.54 2.33
C HIS A 707 37.39 -31.02 2.19
N ILE A 708 36.48 -30.54 1.35
CA ILE A 708 36.20 -29.11 1.19
C ILE A 708 34.82 -28.86 1.76
N SER A 709 34.73 -28.09 2.83
CA SER A 709 33.48 -27.64 3.42
C SER A 709 33.19 -26.19 3.08
N TYR A 710 31.96 -25.86 2.73
CA TYR A 710 31.55 -24.49 2.45
C TYR A 710 30.06 -24.29 2.72
N SER A 711 29.68 -23.03 2.91
CA SER A 711 28.29 -22.59 3.03
C SER A 711 27.88 -21.83 1.78
N ASP A 712 26.60 -21.90 1.43
CA ASP A 712 25.98 -20.93 0.53
C ASP A 712 24.63 -20.48 1.08
N ARG A 713 23.88 -19.69 0.33
CA ARG A 713 22.57 -19.19 0.78
C ARG A 713 21.50 -20.27 0.91
N VAL A 714 21.74 -21.47 0.38
CA VAL A 714 20.77 -22.57 0.37
C VAL A 714 21.11 -23.59 1.45
N GLU A 715 22.39 -23.87 1.69
CA GLU A 715 22.83 -24.91 2.63
C GLU A 715 24.00 -24.41 3.48
N GLU A 716 23.83 -24.46 4.82
CA GLU A 716 24.81 -23.93 5.77
C GLU A 716 26.13 -24.72 5.77
N LEU A 717 26.15 -26.00 5.39
CA LEU A 717 27.39 -26.79 5.37
C LEU A 717 27.33 -27.93 4.34
N ARG A 718 27.93 -27.69 3.17
CA ARG A 718 28.21 -28.72 2.16
C ARG A 718 29.63 -29.24 2.30
N THR A 719 29.83 -30.55 2.12
CA THR A 719 31.16 -31.17 2.12
C THR A 719 31.41 -31.94 0.82
N ILE A 720 32.52 -31.66 0.15
CA ILE A 720 32.96 -32.32 -1.09
C ILE A 720 34.27 -33.08 -0.82
N PRO A 721 34.34 -34.40 -1.09
CA PRO A 721 35.60 -35.12 -1.08
C PRO A 721 36.39 -34.85 -2.38
N PHE A 722 37.70 -34.65 -2.25
CA PHE A 722 38.63 -34.50 -3.37
C PHE A 722 39.87 -35.37 -3.14
N GLY A 723 40.44 -35.92 -4.20
CA GLY A 723 41.74 -36.55 -4.13
C GLY A 723 42.40 -36.78 -5.48
N ASP A 724 43.71 -36.54 -5.53
CA ASP A 724 44.51 -36.56 -6.76
C ASP A 724 45.94 -37.06 -6.47
N MET A 725 46.71 -37.38 -7.51
CA MET A 725 48.06 -37.94 -7.39
C MET A 725 49.14 -36.84 -7.38
N VAL A 726 50.03 -36.91 -6.39
CA VAL A 726 51.24 -36.07 -6.32
C VAL A 726 52.46 -36.95 -6.61
N HIS A 727 53.28 -36.54 -7.58
CA HIS A 727 54.53 -37.21 -7.94
C HIS A 727 55.74 -36.49 -7.34
N LEU A 728 56.65 -37.24 -6.74
CA LEU A 728 57.91 -36.72 -6.23
C LEU A 728 58.97 -36.75 -7.33
N LEU A 729 59.65 -35.63 -7.52
CA LEU A 729 60.73 -35.51 -8.48
C LEU A 729 61.99 -36.19 -7.92
N THR A 730 62.66 -36.98 -8.75
CA THR A 730 63.98 -37.51 -8.42
C THR A 730 64.95 -36.33 -8.25
N PRO A 731 65.80 -36.26 -7.19
CA PRO A 731 66.74 -35.16 -7.03
C PRO A 731 67.65 -35.06 -8.26
N VAL A 732 67.50 -33.97 -9.00
CA VAL A 732 68.30 -33.67 -10.20
C VAL A 732 69.63 -33.07 -9.77
N ARG A 733 70.71 -33.54 -10.40
CA ARG A 733 72.13 -33.14 -10.25
C ARG A 733 72.34 -31.62 -10.10
N ASP A 734 73.45 -31.27 -9.44
CA ASP A 734 73.94 -29.90 -9.21
C ASP A 734 73.78 -28.98 -10.43
N PHE A 735 73.20 -27.80 -10.17
CA PHE A 735 72.94 -26.75 -11.14
C PHE A 735 74.23 -26.14 -11.69
N SER A 736 74.40 -26.17 -13.01
CA SER A 736 75.33 -25.30 -13.72
C SER A 736 74.58 -24.09 -14.29
N PRO A 737 74.94 -22.85 -13.92
CA PRO A 737 74.28 -21.67 -14.44
C PRO A 737 74.52 -21.54 -15.94
N VAL A 738 73.43 -21.55 -16.71
CA VAL A 738 73.43 -21.08 -18.09
C VAL A 738 73.03 -19.61 -18.07
N LEU A 739 73.85 -18.74 -18.68
CA LEU A 739 73.52 -17.34 -18.87
C LEU A 739 72.20 -17.23 -19.64
N ASN A 740 71.18 -16.63 -19.03
CA ASN A 740 69.90 -16.36 -19.70
C ASN A 740 70.08 -15.14 -20.62
N PRO A 741 70.05 -15.31 -21.96
CA PRO A 741 70.24 -14.20 -22.88
C PRO A 741 68.97 -13.33 -23.03
N TYR A 742 67.82 -13.74 -22.49
CA TYR A 742 66.56 -13.02 -22.65
C TYR A 742 66.37 -11.99 -21.54
N ALA A 743 66.00 -10.76 -21.91
CA ALA A 743 65.66 -9.67 -21.00
C ALA A 743 64.13 -9.58 -20.83
N PRO A 744 63.53 -10.20 -19.80
CA PRO A 744 62.09 -10.08 -19.55
C PRO A 744 61.75 -8.68 -19.01
N GLY A 745 60.63 -8.12 -19.47
CA GLY A 745 59.98 -6.96 -18.84
C GLY A 745 60.27 -5.61 -19.48
N THR A 746 61.47 -5.36 -20.01
CA THR A 746 61.82 -4.08 -20.66
C THR A 746 61.88 -4.22 -22.19
N PRO A 747 61.32 -3.28 -22.98
CA PRO A 747 61.56 -3.22 -24.42
C PRO A 747 63.05 -3.20 -24.75
N LEU A 748 63.45 -3.88 -25.83
CA LEU A 748 64.84 -3.92 -26.25
C LEU A 748 65.24 -2.53 -26.79
N ARG A 749 66.33 -1.98 -26.25
CA ARG A 749 66.87 -0.68 -26.67
C ARG A 749 67.27 -0.68 -28.16
N ARG A 750 67.36 0.51 -28.76
CA ARG A 750 67.62 0.76 -30.20
C ARG A 750 68.79 -0.09 -30.76
N HIS A 751 69.84 -0.35 -29.97
CA HIS A 751 71.07 -1.06 -30.39
C HIS A 751 71.23 -2.47 -29.79
N SER A 752 70.20 -3.09 -29.22
CA SER A 752 70.34 -4.41 -28.60
C SER A 752 70.66 -5.51 -29.65
N PRO A 753 71.66 -6.38 -29.44
CA PRO A 753 71.94 -7.50 -30.35
C PRO A 753 70.87 -8.60 -30.28
N LEU A 754 69.97 -8.56 -29.28
CA LEU A 754 69.01 -9.62 -28.97
C LEU A 754 67.67 -9.51 -29.71
N PHE A 755 67.56 -8.62 -30.69
CA PHE A 755 66.35 -8.46 -31.50
C PHE A 755 66.58 -9.08 -32.86
N TYR A 756 65.74 -10.05 -33.18
CA TYR A 756 65.81 -10.82 -34.42
C TYR A 756 64.43 -10.85 -35.09
N GLY A 757 64.43 -10.84 -36.42
CA GLY A 757 63.22 -10.87 -37.23
C GLY A 757 62.51 -9.51 -37.34
N ARG A 758 61.23 -9.55 -37.77
CA ARG A 758 60.33 -8.41 -37.99
C ARG A 758 60.61 -7.56 -39.24
N GLU A 759 61.44 -8.06 -40.15
CA GLU A 759 61.66 -7.46 -41.47
C GLU A 759 60.34 -7.31 -42.24
N ASP A 760 59.39 -8.21 -42.02
CA ASP A 760 58.05 -8.16 -42.60
C ASP A 760 57.23 -6.93 -42.15
N ILE A 761 57.48 -6.42 -40.93
CA ILE A 761 56.83 -5.21 -40.41
C ILE A 761 57.52 -3.96 -40.98
N PHE A 762 58.85 -3.94 -41.02
CA PHE A 762 59.60 -2.81 -41.58
C PHE A 762 59.33 -2.63 -43.07
N ASN A 763 59.28 -3.72 -43.83
CA ASN A 763 58.93 -3.70 -45.25
C ASN A 763 57.48 -3.23 -45.45
N PHE A 764 56.53 -3.72 -44.65
CA PHE A 764 55.15 -3.27 -44.71
C PHE A 764 55.01 -1.75 -44.50
N ILE A 765 55.68 -1.20 -43.47
CA ILE A 765 55.64 0.23 -43.20
C ILE A 765 56.28 1.01 -44.35
N THR A 766 57.44 0.57 -44.84
CA THR A 766 58.15 1.22 -45.95
C THR A 766 57.31 1.24 -47.24
N GLU A 767 56.81 0.09 -47.66
CA GLU A 767 56.01 -0.06 -48.89
C GLU A 767 54.72 0.78 -48.86
N SER A 768 54.08 0.86 -47.70
CA SER A 768 52.87 1.66 -47.51
C SER A 768 53.17 3.15 -47.40
N ALA A 769 54.22 3.54 -46.68
CA ALA A 769 54.54 4.93 -46.40
C ALA A 769 55.24 5.65 -47.56
N SER A 770 55.85 4.92 -48.52
CA SER A 770 56.58 5.49 -49.66
C SER A 770 55.73 5.82 -50.90
N ARG A 771 54.43 5.46 -50.95
CA ARG A 771 53.56 5.75 -52.11
C ARG A 771 53.31 7.26 -52.28
N ARG A 772 53.47 7.81 -53.49
CA ARG A 772 53.47 9.28 -53.74
C ARG A 772 52.11 9.98 -53.68
N ASP A 773 51.01 9.28 -53.97
CA ASP A 773 49.68 9.91 -54.14
C ASP A 773 48.60 9.45 -53.14
N GLN A 774 48.93 8.58 -52.18
CA GLN A 774 47.96 8.10 -51.18
C GLN A 774 48.58 8.13 -49.79
N GLN A 775 48.00 8.93 -48.89
CA GLN A 775 48.28 8.86 -47.46
C GLN A 775 47.66 7.57 -46.91
N GLN A 776 48.49 6.71 -46.34
CA GLN A 776 48.02 5.47 -45.72
C GLN A 776 48.17 5.57 -44.22
N ILE A 777 47.07 5.29 -43.53
CA ILE A 777 47.02 5.16 -42.09
C ILE A 777 47.31 3.70 -41.79
N LEU A 778 48.33 3.43 -40.98
CA LEU A 778 48.74 2.06 -40.65
C LEU A 778 48.36 1.73 -39.21
N ILE A 779 47.87 0.51 -39.00
CA ILE A 779 47.53 0.02 -37.67
C ILE A 779 48.26 -1.30 -37.43
N LEU A 780 49.04 -1.32 -36.37
CA LEU A 780 49.78 -2.49 -35.92
C LEU A 780 49.13 -3.07 -34.66
N VAL A 781 48.58 -4.28 -34.77
CA VAL A 781 47.82 -4.91 -33.68
C VAL A 781 48.55 -6.14 -33.17
N GLY A 782 48.80 -6.21 -31.86
CA GLY A 782 49.42 -7.39 -31.26
C GLY A 782 49.19 -7.49 -29.75
N GLN A 783 49.28 -8.70 -29.21
CA GLN A 783 49.12 -8.94 -27.77
C GLN A 783 50.22 -8.26 -26.94
N ARG A 784 49.99 -8.08 -25.64
CA ARG A 784 51.04 -7.57 -24.73
C ARG A 784 52.25 -8.52 -24.79
N ARG A 785 53.46 -7.95 -24.75
CA ARG A 785 54.75 -8.67 -24.78
C ARG A 785 55.08 -9.39 -26.10
N THR A 786 54.42 -9.10 -27.22
CA THR A 786 54.82 -9.63 -28.54
C THR A 786 56.01 -8.88 -29.18
N GLY A 787 56.60 -7.91 -28.47
CA GLY A 787 57.76 -7.14 -28.96
C GLY A 787 57.41 -5.90 -29.77
N LYS A 788 56.17 -5.39 -29.69
CA LYS A 788 55.70 -4.19 -30.41
C LYS A 788 56.62 -2.98 -30.21
N THR A 789 56.75 -2.51 -28.97
CA THR A 789 57.58 -1.35 -28.61
C THR A 789 59.05 -1.54 -29.02
N SER A 790 59.61 -2.75 -28.84
CA SER A 790 60.96 -3.08 -29.31
C SER A 790 61.14 -2.93 -30.83
N THR A 791 60.11 -3.25 -31.61
CA THR A 791 60.09 -3.05 -33.08
C THR A 791 60.01 -1.56 -33.44
N LEU A 792 59.15 -0.80 -32.75
CA LEU A 792 58.96 0.64 -33.05
C LEU A 792 60.22 1.46 -32.78
N LEU A 793 60.92 1.17 -31.69
CA LEU A 793 62.19 1.85 -31.35
C LEU A 793 63.28 1.62 -32.40
N ARG A 794 63.13 0.65 -33.31
CA ARG A 794 64.10 0.32 -34.37
C ARG A 794 63.76 0.89 -35.74
N LEU A 795 62.60 1.55 -35.88
CA LEU A 795 62.16 2.10 -37.15
C LEU A 795 63.20 3.07 -37.73
N GLY A 796 63.80 3.92 -36.91
CA GLY A 796 64.83 4.88 -37.36
C GLY A 796 66.07 4.25 -38.00
N ASN A 797 66.36 2.97 -37.72
CA ASN A 797 67.52 2.26 -38.25
C ASN A 797 67.19 1.39 -39.49
N HIS A 798 65.90 1.15 -39.76
CA HIS A 798 65.46 0.21 -40.80
C HIS A 798 64.59 0.86 -41.89
N LEU A 799 64.06 2.06 -41.63
CA LEU A 799 63.34 2.84 -42.63
C LEU A 799 64.33 3.61 -43.52
N PRO A 800 63.98 3.87 -44.79
CA PRO A 800 64.76 4.75 -45.66
C PRO A 800 64.87 6.18 -45.11
N ASP A 801 65.92 6.90 -45.50
CA ASP A 801 66.21 8.26 -44.99
C ASP A 801 65.15 9.32 -45.33
N ASP A 802 64.27 9.06 -46.30
CA ASP A 802 63.14 9.93 -46.64
C ASP A 802 61.90 9.69 -45.75
N LEU A 803 61.93 8.73 -44.83
CA LEU A 803 60.91 8.52 -43.82
C LEU A 803 61.49 8.78 -42.43
N VAL A 804 61.04 9.86 -41.80
CA VAL A 804 61.51 10.27 -40.46
C VAL A 804 60.49 9.81 -39.41
N PRO A 805 60.77 8.72 -38.66
CA PRO A 805 59.86 8.24 -37.63
C PRO A 805 59.96 9.09 -36.36
N VAL A 806 58.80 9.54 -35.88
CA VAL A 806 58.63 10.20 -34.59
C VAL A 806 57.87 9.25 -33.67
N TYR A 807 58.55 8.74 -32.66
CA TYR A 807 57.97 7.80 -31.70
C TYR A 807 57.23 8.58 -30.60
N ILE A 808 55.96 8.24 -30.40
CA ILE A 808 55.05 8.89 -29.46
C ILE A 808 54.46 7.80 -28.55
N ASP A 809 54.85 7.79 -27.29
CA ASP A 809 54.28 6.89 -26.28
C ASP A 809 53.04 7.54 -25.64
N CYS A 810 51.85 7.10 -26.05
CA CYS A 810 50.60 7.69 -25.59
C CYS A 810 50.31 7.46 -24.11
N GLN A 811 50.95 6.46 -23.48
CA GLN A 811 50.79 6.19 -22.05
C GLN A 811 51.58 7.18 -21.20
N SER A 812 52.67 7.73 -21.75
CA SER A 812 53.49 8.77 -21.11
C SER A 812 52.94 10.19 -21.30
N LEU A 813 51.99 10.38 -22.23
CA LEU A 813 51.33 11.64 -22.49
C LEU A 813 50.19 11.90 -21.48
N GLY A 814 49.96 13.16 -21.12
CA GLY A 814 48.85 13.57 -20.22
C GLY A 814 49.25 13.87 -18.77
N VAL A 815 50.52 14.18 -18.51
CA VAL A 815 50.98 14.71 -17.20
C VAL A 815 50.39 16.10 -16.93
N VAL A 816 50.19 16.90 -17.98
CA VAL A 816 49.53 18.21 -17.92
C VAL A 816 48.27 18.16 -18.78
N GLU A 817 47.18 18.71 -18.26
CA GLU A 817 45.86 18.60 -18.86
C GLU A 817 45.70 19.46 -20.13
N GLY A 818 44.90 18.98 -21.08
CA GLY A 818 44.45 19.74 -22.25
C GLY A 818 45.26 19.58 -23.55
N MET A 819 44.65 20.02 -24.65
CA MET A 819 45.20 19.90 -26.02
C MET A 819 46.51 20.68 -26.24
N GLY A 820 46.70 21.79 -25.50
CA GLY A 820 47.92 22.60 -25.58
C GLY A 820 49.15 21.84 -25.12
N ALA A 821 49.05 21.15 -23.97
CA ALA A 821 50.13 20.32 -23.45
C ALA A 821 50.45 19.16 -24.39
N LEU A 822 49.41 18.47 -24.86
CA LEU A 822 49.56 17.35 -25.79
C LEU A 822 50.32 17.72 -27.07
N PHE A 823 49.95 18.82 -27.74
CA PHE A 823 50.64 19.20 -28.97
C PHE A 823 52.02 19.82 -28.74
N HIS A 824 52.23 20.47 -27.60
CA HIS A 824 53.56 20.92 -27.19
C HIS A 824 54.51 19.72 -27.01
N ASP A 825 54.06 18.65 -26.32
CA ASP A 825 54.87 17.43 -26.13
C ASP A 825 55.16 16.74 -27.47
N ILE A 826 54.16 16.63 -28.35
CA ILE A 826 54.37 16.08 -29.69
C ILE A 826 55.33 16.95 -30.51
N ALA A 827 55.27 18.27 -30.38
CA ALA A 827 56.18 19.19 -31.06
C ALA A 827 57.63 19.01 -30.60
N TRP A 828 57.86 18.81 -29.31
CA TRP A 828 59.16 18.42 -28.76
C TRP A 828 59.66 17.10 -29.34
N LEU A 829 58.82 16.06 -29.38
CA LEU A 829 59.20 14.77 -29.98
C LEU A 829 59.56 14.88 -31.47
N ILE A 830 58.86 15.75 -32.22
CA ILE A 830 59.20 16.03 -33.62
C ILE A 830 60.54 16.76 -33.72
N SER A 831 60.77 17.77 -32.88
CA SER A 831 62.04 18.51 -32.85
C SER A 831 63.22 17.59 -32.53
N ASP A 832 63.08 16.72 -31.52
CA ASP A 832 64.11 15.75 -31.13
C ASP A 832 64.43 14.76 -32.28
N ALA A 833 63.41 14.28 -32.98
CA ALA A 833 63.59 13.39 -34.13
C ALA A 833 64.31 14.08 -35.30
N LEU A 834 64.07 15.37 -35.51
CA LEU A 834 64.77 16.19 -36.51
C LEU A 834 66.20 16.52 -36.08
N LEU A 835 66.43 16.76 -34.79
CA LEU A 835 67.75 17.00 -34.22
C LEU A 835 68.66 15.79 -34.37
N GLU A 836 68.14 14.57 -34.23
CA GLU A 836 68.87 13.31 -34.54
C GLU A 836 69.35 13.25 -36.01
N LYS A 837 68.69 13.99 -36.92
CA LYS A 837 69.09 14.16 -38.33
C LYS A 837 69.91 15.43 -38.57
N GLY A 838 70.28 16.17 -37.52
CA GLY A 838 71.06 17.41 -37.59
C GLY A 838 70.25 18.65 -37.97
N ILE A 839 68.93 18.61 -37.83
CA ILE A 839 68.02 19.72 -38.15
C ILE A 839 67.48 20.32 -36.84
N GLU A 840 67.83 21.57 -36.55
CA GLU A 840 67.30 22.29 -35.40
C GLU A 840 65.93 22.91 -35.73
N LEU A 841 64.91 22.52 -34.97
CA LEU A 841 63.56 23.11 -35.05
C LEU A 841 63.15 23.65 -33.68
N PRO A 842 63.12 24.97 -33.45
CA PRO A 842 62.75 25.52 -32.16
C PRO A 842 61.27 25.25 -31.83
N VAL A 843 61.00 24.76 -30.62
CA VAL A 843 59.65 24.60 -30.08
C VAL A 843 59.32 25.83 -29.22
N PRO A 844 58.23 26.57 -29.52
CA PRO A 844 57.85 27.74 -28.72
C PRO A 844 57.35 27.38 -27.32
N ASP A 845 57.43 28.34 -26.40
CA ASP A 845 56.95 28.20 -25.04
C ASP A 845 55.44 27.90 -24.94
N MET A 846 55.06 27.24 -23.83
CA MET A 846 53.70 26.76 -23.54
C MET A 846 52.53 27.76 -23.75
N PRO A 847 52.66 29.08 -23.47
CA PRO A 847 51.53 30.02 -23.65
C PRO A 847 50.95 30.05 -25.07
N ILE A 848 51.81 29.90 -26.10
CA ILE A 848 51.38 29.91 -27.51
C ILE A 848 50.49 28.70 -27.83
N TRP A 849 50.79 27.56 -27.19
CA TRP A 849 50.05 26.32 -27.36
C TRP A 849 48.71 26.31 -26.64
N GLN A 850 48.55 27.11 -25.57
CA GLN A 850 47.29 27.23 -24.85
C GLN A 850 46.26 28.10 -25.57
N GLU A 851 46.69 29.15 -26.28
CA GLU A 851 45.79 30.11 -26.94
C GLU A 851 45.07 29.49 -28.15
N ASN A 852 45.79 28.78 -29.03
CA ASN A 852 45.18 28.13 -30.20
C ASN A 852 45.92 26.85 -30.62
N PRO A 853 45.81 25.77 -29.82
CA PRO A 853 46.64 24.56 -29.95
C PRO A 853 46.59 23.90 -31.32
N THR A 854 45.38 23.66 -31.83
CA THR A 854 45.16 22.94 -33.10
C THR A 854 45.61 23.75 -34.31
N ASN A 855 45.30 25.05 -34.32
CA ASN A 855 45.68 25.93 -35.42
C ASN A 855 47.20 26.10 -35.49
N TYR A 856 47.85 26.39 -34.36
CA TYR A 856 49.29 26.57 -34.30
C TYR A 856 50.04 25.31 -34.76
N PHE A 857 49.66 24.14 -34.22
CA PHE A 857 50.26 22.86 -34.60
C PHE A 857 50.12 22.59 -36.10
N GLN A 858 48.90 22.67 -36.65
CA GLN A 858 48.64 22.29 -38.03
C GLN A 858 49.15 23.32 -39.05
N ARG A 859 48.98 24.62 -38.80
CA ARG A 859 49.23 25.67 -39.81
C ARG A 859 50.60 26.33 -39.69
N GLN A 860 51.27 26.22 -38.55
CA GLN A 860 52.56 26.87 -38.34
C GLN A 860 53.66 25.85 -38.08
N PHE A 861 53.54 25.06 -37.01
CA PHE A 861 54.62 24.17 -36.58
C PHE A 861 54.91 23.03 -37.58
N ILE A 862 53.88 22.28 -37.99
CA ILE A 862 54.04 21.17 -38.96
C ILE A 862 54.62 21.66 -40.30
N PRO A 863 54.11 22.74 -40.93
CA PRO A 863 54.72 23.28 -42.15
C PRO A 863 56.17 23.71 -41.98
N GLN A 864 56.55 24.29 -40.84
CA GLN A 864 57.94 24.63 -40.54
C GLN A 864 58.81 23.36 -40.46
N ALA A 865 58.35 22.33 -39.73
CA ALA A 865 59.05 21.05 -39.64
C ALA A 865 59.26 20.40 -41.02
N LEU A 866 58.22 20.42 -41.86
CA LEU A 866 58.26 19.85 -43.22
C LEU A 866 59.10 20.69 -44.20
N ALA A 867 59.18 22.01 -44.03
CA ALA A 867 60.00 22.89 -44.85
C ALA A 867 61.50 22.70 -44.59
N SER A 868 61.87 22.32 -43.37
CA SER A 868 63.24 21.98 -43.00
C SER A 868 63.68 20.60 -43.52
N LEU A 869 62.75 19.78 -44.00
CA LEU A 869 63.01 18.45 -44.55
C LEU A 869 63.10 18.47 -46.08
N PRO A 870 63.97 17.64 -46.70
CA PRO A 870 64.04 17.49 -48.16
C PRO A 870 62.67 17.24 -48.81
N ASP A 871 62.42 17.74 -50.02
CA ASP A 871 61.07 17.72 -50.66
C ASP A 871 60.43 16.33 -50.77
N ASN A 872 61.24 15.26 -50.84
CA ASN A 872 60.78 13.87 -50.87
C ASN A 872 60.57 13.26 -49.47
N ALA A 873 61.11 13.88 -48.42
CA ALA A 873 61.05 13.36 -47.07
C ALA A 873 59.68 13.57 -46.41
N ARG A 874 59.28 12.66 -45.53
CA ARG A 874 57.99 12.67 -44.83
C ARG A 874 58.18 12.39 -43.35
N LEU A 875 57.31 12.97 -42.53
CA LEU A 875 57.23 12.64 -41.12
C LEU A 875 56.30 11.44 -40.93
N LEU A 876 56.75 10.44 -40.19
CA LEU A 876 55.98 9.26 -39.81
C LEU A 876 55.71 9.32 -38.31
N LEU A 877 54.50 9.73 -37.94
CA LEU A 877 54.09 9.81 -36.52
C LEU A 877 53.64 8.43 -36.05
N VAL A 878 54.36 7.86 -35.08
CA VAL A 878 54.15 6.50 -34.56
C VAL A 878 53.61 6.58 -33.14
N PHE A 879 52.31 6.35 -32.99
CA PHE A 879 51.60 6.35 -31.71
C PHE A 879 51.58 4.94 -31.12
N ASP A 880 52.41 4.69 -30.10
CA ASP A 880 52.35 3.45 -29.30
C ASP A 880 51.31 3.57 -28.18
N GLU A 881 50.71 2.44 -27.82
CA GLU A 881 49.61 2.33 -26.87
C GLU A 881 48.47 3.33 -27.10
N PHE A 882 48.03 3.44 -28.36
CA PHE A 882 47.05 4.45 -28.76
C PHE A 882 45.71 4.35 -28.02
N GLU A 883 45.35 3.18 -27.46
CA GLU A 883 44.20 3.01 -26.58
C GLU A 883 44.21 3.95 -25.34
N ALA A 884 45.39 4.44 -24.91
CA ALA A 884 45.51 5.34 -23.76
C ALA A 884 44.75 6.66 -23.92
N PHE A 885 44.56 7.16 -25.15
CA PHE A 885 43.77 8.39 -25.38
C PHE A 885 42.29 8.21 -25.03
N GLU A 886 41.74 7.00 -25.14
CA GLU A 886 40.36 6.75 -24.71
C GLU A 886 40.20 6.97 -23.21
N ASP A 887 41.17 6.49 -22.43
CA ASP A 887 41.17 6.65 -20.97
C ASP A 887 41.35 8.12 -20.57
N LEU A 888 42.17 8.89 -21.31
CA LEU A 888 42.35 10.33 -21.07
C LEU A 888 41.08 11.14 -21.38
N VAL A 889 40.32 10.76 -22.42
CA VAL A 889 39.02 11.39 -22.73
C VAL A 889 37.94 10.99 -21.71
N LYS A 890 37.91 9.72 -21.28
CA LYS A 890 36.99 9.26 -20.21
C LYS A 890 37.21 9.96 -18.87
N ARG A 891 38.43 10.47 -18.64
CA ARG A 891 38.82 11.21 -17.43
C ARG A 891 38.70 12.73 -17.58
N ASP A 892 38.11 13.22 -18.69
CA ASP A 892 37.98 14.65 -19.03
C ASP A 892 39.31 15.43 -19.11
N ILE A 893 40.46 14.75 -19.22
CA ILE A 893 41.78 15.37 -19.39
C ILE A 893 41.96 15.91 -20.81
N LEU A 894 41.38 15.21 -21.80
CA LEU A 894 41.38 15.59 -23.21
C LEU A 894 39.95 15.68 -23.75
N PRO A 895 39.64 16.67 -24.59
CA PRO A 895 38.29 16.81 -25.14
C PRO A 895 38.02 15.73 -26.21
N PRO A 896 36.77 15.23 -26.32
CA PRO A 896 36.38 14.26 -27.36
C PRO A 896 36.61 14.75 -28.80
N THR A 897 36.74 16.06 -29.00
CA THR A 897 37.04 16.70 -30.29
C THR A 897 38.45 16.38 -30.83
N LEU A 898 39.33 15.78 -30.02
CA LEU A 898 40.65 15.31 -30.43
C LEU A 898 40.58 14.33 -31.63
N PHE A 899 39.71 13.33 -31.58
CA PHE A 899 39.66 12.29 -32.62
C PHE A 899 39.18 12.82 -33.99
N PRO A 900 38.11 13.64 -34.06
CA PRO A 900 37.76 14.35 -35.30
C PRO A 900 38.91 15.20 -35.86
N TYR A 901 39.69 15.86 -34.99
CA TYR A 901 40.84 16.67 -35.42
C TYR A 901 41.98 15.80 -35.96
N LEU A 902 42.34 14.71 -35.27
CA LEU A 902 43.35 13.77 -35.76
C LEU A 902 42.97 13.20 -37.13
N ARG A 903 41.68 12.86 -37.32
CA ARG A 903 41.17 12.45 -38.63
C ARG A 903 41.40 13.50 -39.70
N HIS A 904 41.02 14.75 -39.43
CA HIS A 904 41.23 15.86 -40.36
C HIS A 904 42.72 16.02 -40.70
N LEU A 905 43.61 15.90 -39.71
CA LEU A 905 45.05 15.94 -39.93
C LEU A 905 45.54 14.77 -40.81
N MET A 906 45.01 13.55 -40.59
CA MET A 906 45.34 12.36 -41.38
C MET A 906 44.85 12.45 -42.83
N GLN A 907 43.73 13.12 -43.09
CA GLN A 907 43.14 13.27 -44.42
C GLN A 907 43.76 14.40 -45.25
N HIS A 908 44.27 15.45 -44.61
CA HIS A 908 44.74 16.66 -45.29
C HIS A 908 46.23 16.97 -45.07
N GLY A 909 46.93 16.25 -44.20
CA GLY A 909 48.33 16.47 -43.85
C GLY A 909 49.32 15.98 -44.92
N ARG A 910 49.64 16.82 -45.90
CA ARG A 910 50.62 16.47 -46.94
C ARG A 910 51.99 16.15 -46.32
N ARG A 911 52.67 15.10 -46.82
CA ARG A 911 53.97 14.60 -46.30
C ARG A 911 53.93 14.14 -44.82
N LEU A 912 52.74 13.88 -44.27
CA LEU A 912 52.55 13.23 -42.97
C LEU A 912 51.96 11.82 -43.14
N ASN A 913 52.57 10.85 -42.48
CA ASN A 913 52.11 9.47 -42.39
C ASN A 913 51.90 9.10 -40.92
N PHE A 914 50.98 8.16 -40.67
CA PHE A 914 50.55 7.79 -39.31
C PHE A 914 50.61 6.28 -39.11
N VAL A 915 51.18 5.86 -37.98
CA VAL A 915 51.16 4.47 -37.49
C VAL A 915 50.55 4.47 -36.09
N PHE A 916 49.48 3.72 -35.90
CA PHE A 916 48.85 3.50 -34.61
C PHE A 916 49.12 2.07 -34.14
N VAL A 917 49.58 1.91 -32.90
CA VAL A 917 49.99 0.62 -32.36
C VAL A 917 49.23 0.36 -31.07
N GLY A 918 48.72 -0.87 -30.94
CA GLY A 918 47.95 -1.26 -29.76
C GLY A 918 47.61 -2.73 -29.70
N THR A 919 46.66 -3.05 -28.84
CA THR A 919 46.15 -4.43 -28.65
C THR A 919 44.92 -4.72 -29.50
N ARG A 920 44.43 -5.97 -29.52
CA ARG A 920 43.18 -6.34 -30.24
C ARG A 920 41.95 -5.54 -29.78
N ARG A 921 41.97 -4.97 -28.58
CA ARG A 921 40.93 -4.05 -28.11
C ARG A 921 40.72 -2.88 -29.06
N LEU A 922 41.77 -2.44 -29.75
CA LEU A 922 41.75 -1.34 -30.71
C LEU A 922 40.86 -1.65 -31.95
N GLU A 923 40.70 -2.93 -32.32
CA GLU A 923 39.78 -3.40 -33.37
C GLU A 923 38.32 -3.50 -32.86
N GLU A 924 38.13 -3.72 -31.55
CA GLU A 924 36.84 -3.97 -30.90
C GLU A 924 36.18 -2.68 -30.35
N MET A 925 36.86 -1.52 -30.45
CA MET A 925 36.34 -0.24 -29.95
C MET A 925 35.12 0.20 -30.77
N THR A 926 33.95 0.15 -30.14
CA THR A 926 32.62 0.29 -30.78
C THR A 926 32.02 1.70 -30.68
N SER A 927 32.76 2.71 -30.21
CA SER A 927 32.22 4.08 -30.16
C SER A 927 32.07 4.68 -31.57
N SER A 928 31.02 5.48 -31.78
CA SER A 928 30.74 6.16 -33.06
C SER A 928 31.86 7.10 -33.53
N TYR A 929 32.76 7.52 -32.63
CA TYR A 929 33.91 8.37 -32.96
C TYR A 929 35.12 7.56 -33.51
N TRP A 930 35.26 6.29 -33.13
CA TRP A 930 36.41 5.44 -33.50
C TRP A 930 36.27 4.81 -34.89
N SER A 931 35.07 4.33 -35.24
CA SER A 931 34.76 3.67 -36.52
C SER A 931 35.15 4.51 -37.75
N VAL A 932 35.18 5.82 -37.56
CA VAL A 932 35.44 6.84 -38.57
C VAL A 932 36.93 6.96 -38.95
N LEU A 933 37.84 6.63 -38.03
CA LEU A 933 39.30 6.57 -38.25
C LEU A 933 39.73 5.24 -38.90
N PHE A 934 39.03 4.16 -38.57
CA PHE A 934 39.43 2.78 -38.84
C PHE A 934 39.04 2.23 -40.22
N ASN A 935 38.08 2.86 -40.91
CA ASN A 935 37.61 2.45 -42.23
C ASN A 935 38.59 2.74 -43.39
N ILE A 936 39.63 3.54 -43.15
CA ILE A 936 40.60 3.99 -44.18
C ILE A 936 42.03 3.51 -43.91
N ALA A 937 42.21 2.63 -42.92
CA ALA A 937 43.52 2.17 -42.46
C ALA A 937 43.87 0.76 -42.95
N LEU A 938 45.17 0.48 -43.09
CA LEU A 938 45.70 -0.86 -43.35
C LEU A 938 46.16 -1.52 -42.06
N TYR A 939 45.79 -2.78 -41.87
CA TYR A 939 46.08 -3.53 -40.66
C TYR A 939 47.22 -4.52 -40.87
N LYS A 940 48.12 -4.60 -39.89
CA LYS A 940 49.17 -5.61 -39.82
C LYS A 940 49.24 -6.19 -38.42
N GLN A 941 49.02 -7.50 -38.31
CA GLN A 941 49.08 -8.20 -37.03
C GLN A 941 50.53 -8.53 -36.63
N ILE A 942 50.91 -8.18 -35.39
CA ILE A 942 52.19 -8.53 -34.76
C ILE A 942 52.00 -9.80 -33.94
N GLY A 943 52.23 -10.94 -34.58
CA GLY A 943 52.20 -12.29 -33.98
C GLY A 943 53.55 -12.80 -33.53
N PHE A 944 53.70 -14.12 -33.45
CA PHE A 944 54.98 -14.80 -33.19
C PHE A 944 55.99 -14.52 -34.31
N LEU A 945 57.29 -14.66 -34.00
CA LEU A 945 58.32 -14.66 -35.04
C LEU A 945 58.11 -15.86 -35.96
N ASN A 946 58.45 -15.69 -37.24
CA ASN A 946 58.46 -16.83 -38.16
C ASN A 946 59.56 -17.82 -37.73
N PRO A 947 59.43 -19.12 -38.08
CA PRO A 947 60.37 -20.14 -37.63
C PRO A 947 61.83 -19.83 -37.99
N GLU A 948 62.08 -19.29 -39.19
CA GLU A 948 63.43 -18.94 -39.65
C GLU A 948 64.07 -17.83 -38.80
N ALA A 949 63.33 -16.78 -38.42
CA ALA A 949 63.86 -15.74 -37.54
C ALA A 949 63.97 -16.20 -36.09
N ALA A 950 63.15 -17.15 -35.65
CA ALA A 950 63.23 -17.74 -34.32
C ALA A 950 64.41 -18.69 -34.13
N HIS A 951 64.97 -19.24 -35.23
CA HIS A 951 66.11 -20.14 -35.24
C HIS A 951 67.48 -19.46 -35.43
N ARG A 952 67.51 -18.16 -35.77
CA ARG A 952 68.73 -17.34 -35.77
C ARG A 952 69.05 -16.87 -34.36
#